data_AF-A0A2N5ZTA6-F1
#
_entry.id   AF-A0A2N5ZTA6-F1
#
_cell.length_a   1.000
_cell.length_b   1.000
_cell.length_c   1.000
_cell.angle_alpha   90.00
_cell.angle_beta   90.00
_cell.angle_gamma   90.00
#
_symmetry.space_group_name_H-M   'P 1'
#
loop_
_entity.id
_entity.type
_entity.pdbx_description
1 polymer ?
#
loop_
_entity_poly.entity_id
_entity_poly.type
_entity_poly.pdbx_seq_one_letter_code
_entity_poly.pdbx_strand_id
1 'polypeptide(L)'
;MGHRIGQLILTPASKNSTISEVFVAEPDSEKEALAGKIFILLEIETKRSDGLKLSNFLINFINNSYYQNEKLILKEKIPSLRIEHIFESVISKANKKILEFIKEEKIKISTKSLNSTIGLIYNDEIHFSTAGKNRSLLIYKKAQSQNNSYKTIDLNNSSTEEDASRDKIFTNVISGTIPEGSTFVFSNEPLPEYLSPNQLSDIVTKLPPTSAVEQMKNTLAQINEYISFIGIIIKSSNLLSAEANTTPISNNNESSINKLNNTEQETEEILSPTGASKVKKYAKAPVELLSKMAKGSQKQDDLFTRTKSKINPRVFKFYSKKLLNATKSLLILILNSIFFLFKYLSDKEKLNATKNSTLQYSTSAFTKMKSIFSLMRGRYKYIIIIFIFSVFGIFYNINKSNQEKLAAEKLAQYNELKSSIEQKQNQAEANLLYNNDDGAKELFIEIRDLLDTLPQETEEQKTQYDDFYTKLNEQIDKVRKVVEIPLSESMVNFSSVNKNAKVSSIVLLDNNIYASDPDQDSIYIYDINSKLATTITDINKSFNNLSSPIVSDDGSIYWYNNESIIKLDSGSEEIFQVDLAKEDNSDIKDMKIFNNRPYMLDSNNSQIYRYETGDSGFAQYSTWLNEDIDLSKSVALSIDGNIFTLDTSGQINKFLKGDQENFIQDLVEPEVENANKLIVSQNEDLLYILEGQKSRIISFRKDGKFIEQYQSKNLNSIDDIILDEENKTFYILSNNSIYSFAF
;
A
#
# COMPACT_ATOMS: atom_id res chain seq x y z
N MET A 1 -19.36 -1.85 -18.23
CA MET A 1 -19.24 -3.09 -19.04
C MET A 1 -17.77 -3.22 -19.43
N GLY A 2 -17.07 -4.27 -19.00
CA GLY A 2 -15.61 -4.33 -19.06
C GLY A 2 -15.07 -5.13 -20.24
N HIS A 3 -14.18 -4.53 -21.04
CA HIS A 3 -13.37 -5.26 -22.02
C HIS A 3 -12.34 -6.13 -21.29
N ARG A 4 -12.11 -7.34 -21.78
CA ARG A 4 -11.07 -8.21 -21.23
C ARG A 4 -9.79 -8.04 -22.04
N ILE A 5 -8.70 -7.70 -21.35
CA ILE A 5 -7.39 -7.45 -21.95
C ILE A 5 -6.41 -8.57 -21.56
N GLY A 6 -5.68 -9.12 -22.52
CA GLY A 6 -4.57 -10.04 -22.30
C GLY A 6 -3.27 -9.42 -22.79
N GLN A 7 -2.21 -9.50 -21.98
CA GLN A 7 -0.89 -8.94 -22.30
C GLN A 7 0.11 -10.07 -22.57
N LEU A 8 0.72 -10.07 -23.75
CA LEU A 8 1.74 -11.03 -24.15
C LEU A 8 3.10 -10.34 -24.19
N ILE A 9 4.04 -10.82 -23.39
CA ILE A 9 5.46 -10.48 -23.49
C ILE A 9 6.24 -11.79 -23.42
N LEU A 10 7.03 -12.05 -24.45
CA LEU A 10 7.98 -13.16 -24.51
C LEU A 10 9.27 -12.62 -25.13
N THR A 11 10.27 -12.35 -24.29
CA THR A 11 11.57 -11.82 -24.73
C THR A 11 12.69 -12.80 -24.42
N PRO A 12 13.68 -12.96 -25.32
CA PRO A 12 14.75 -13.93 -25.14
C PRO A 12 15.79 -13.48 -24.11
N ALA A 13 16.36 -14.44 -23.37
CA ALA A 13 17.33 -14.18 -22.30
C ALA A 13 18.71 -13.69 -22.80
N SER A 14 19.03 -13.86 -24.09
CA SER A 14 20.37 -13.56 -24.64
C SER A 14 20.33 -12.53 -25.78
N LYS A 15 21.01 -11.39 -25.55
CA LYS A 15 21.49 -10.42 -26.56
C LYS A 15 20.52 -9.98 -27.68
N ASN A 16 19.33 -9.49 -27.35
CA ASN A 16 18.63 -8.59 -28.28
C ASN A 16 18.97 -7.13 -27.94
N SER A 17 19.45 -6.38 -28.94
CA SER A 17 19.54 -4.92 -28.93
C SER A 17 18.16 -4.28 -29.11
N THR A 18 17.13 -4.93 -28.56
CA THR A 18 15.74 -4.56 -28.76
C THR A 18 15.08 -4.56 -27.39
N ILE A 19 14.53 -3.43 -26.99
CA ILE A 19 13.69 -3.29 -25.80
C ILE A 19 12.25 -3.51 -26.25
N SER A 20 11.56 -4.44 -25.61
CA SER A 20 10.16 -4.75 -25.90
C SER A 20 9.36 -4.61 -24.61
N GLU A 21 8.34 -3.75 -24.62
CA GLU A 21 7.49 -3.45 -23.47
C GLU A 21 6.01 -3.45 -23.88
N VAL A 22 5.17 -3.94 -22.97
CA VAL A 22 3.71 -3.83 -23.04
C VAL A 22 3.29 -3.12 -21.77
N PHE A 23 2.47 -2.09 -21.92
CA PHE A 23 1.93 -1.31 -20.81
C PHE A 23 0.42 -1.16 -21.01
N VAL A 24 -0.34 -1.38 -19.94
CA VAL A 24 -1.77 -1.08 -19.87
C VAL A 24 -1.94 -0.25 -18.61
N ALA A 25 -2.54 0.94 -18.75
CA ALA A 25 -2.75 1.84 -17.64
C ALA A 25 -3.79 1.26 -16.66
N GLU A 26 -3.56 1.48 -15.37
CA GLU A 26 -4.48 1.11 -14.30
C GLU A 26 -4.90 2.38 -13.54
N PRO A 27 -5.70 3.27 -14.17
CA PRO A 27 -6.28 4.42 -13.48
C PRO A 27 -7.30 3.96 -12.43
N ASP A 28 -7.56 4.78 -11.42
CA ASP A 28 -8.67 4.56 -10.48
C ASP A 28 -10.03 4.52 -11.19
N SER A 29 -11.05 3.98 -10.52
CA SER A 29 -12.36 3.72 -11.14
C SER A 29 -13.04 4.98 -11.69
N GLU A 30 -12.86 6.13 -11.04
CA GLU A 30 -13.44 7.41 -11.50
C GLU A 30 -12.71 7.93 -12.74
N LYS A 31 -11.38 7.91 -12.74
CA LYS A 31 -10.57 8.28 -13.91
C LYS A 31 -10.78 7.33 -15.08
N GLU A 32 -10.94 6.03 -14.84
CA GLU A 32 -11.26 5.07 -15.89
C GLU A 32 -12.63 5.37 -16.52
N ALA A 33 -13.65 5.70 -15.69
CA ALA A 33 -14.97 6.06 -16.18
C ALA A 33 -14.95 7.37 -17.01
N LEU A 34 -14.14 8.36 -16.61
CA LEU A 34 -14.07 9.67 -17.27
C LEU A 34 -13.19 9.67 -18.52
N ALA A 35 -12.04 8.97 -18.47
CA ALA A 35 -10.97 9.08 -19.45
C ALA A 35 -10.67 7.76 -20.18
N GLY A 36 -11.13 6.62 -19.68
CA GLY A 36 -10.81 5.32 -20.26
C GLY A 36 -9.40 4.82 -19.94
N LYS A 37 -8.98 3.78 -20.64
CA LYS A 37 -7.76 3.02 -20.37
C LYS A 37 -6.78 3.11 -21.53
N ILE A 38 -5.58 3.64 -21.28
CA ILE A 38 -4.49 3.66 -22.26
C ILE A 38 -3.79 2.30 -22.30
N PHE A 39 -3.35 1.88 -23.48
CA PHE A 39 -2.40 0.80 -23.67
C PHE A 39 -1.27 1.23 -24.61
N ILE A 40 -0.07 0.69 -24.39
CA ILE A 40 1.12 0.97 -25.18
C ILE A 40 1.82 -0.35 -25.45
N LEU A 41 2.07 -0.60 -26.73
CA LEU A 41 2.93 -1.66 -27.22
C LEU A 41 4.18 -0.99 -27.78
N LEU A 42 5.37 -1.40 -27.34
CA LEU A 42 6.60 -0.70 -27.67
C LEU A 42 7.75 -1.67 -27.94
N GLU A 43 8.44 -1.45 -29.05
CA GLU A 43 9.64 -2.17 -29.45
C GLU A 43 10.67 -1.20 -30.04
N ILE A 44 11.84 -1.11 -29.41
CA ILE A 44 12.89 -0.15 -29.74
C ILE A 44 14.20 -0.88 -30.03
N GLU A 45 14.68 -0.81 -31.27
CA GLU A 45 15.96 -1.38 -31.67
C GLU A 45 17.11 -0.38 -31.42
N THR A 46 17.78 -0.50 -30.28
CA THR A 46 18.92 0.36 -29.90
C THR A 46 19.76 -0.27 -28.77
N LYS A 47 20.77 0.45 -28.29
CA LYS A 47 21.51 0.05 -27.07
C LYS A 47 20.56 -0.02 -25.89
N ARG A 48 20.64 -1.10 -25.10
CA ARG A 48 19.74 -1.37 -23.97
C ARG A 48 19.53 -0.15 -23.04
N SER A 49 20.60 0.59 -22.73
CA SER A 49 20.52 1.80 -21.88
C SER A 49 19.65 2.90 -22.48
N ASP A 50 19.80 3.14 -23.78
CA ASP A 50 19.12 4.22 -24.49
C ASP A 50 17.67 3.83 -24.77
N GLY A 51 17.45 2.54 -25.06
CA GLY A 51 16.11 1.98 -25.26
C GLY A 51 15.27 2.05 -23.99
N LEU A 52 15.83 1.69 -22.82
CA LEU A 52 15.13 1.79 -21.54
C LEU A 52 14.82 3.24 -21.13
N LYS A 53 15.72 4.18 -21.43
CA LYS A 53 15.46 5.61 -21.21
C LYS A 53 14.29 6.10 -22.06
N LEU A 54 14.30 5.74 -23.34
CA LEU A 54 13.27 6.16 -24.28
C LEU A 54 11.91 5.48 -23.99
N SER A 55 11.90 4.20 -23.59
CA SER A 55 10.67 3.49 -23.24
C SER A 55 10.01 4.08 -22.00
N ASN A 56 10.76 4.21 -20.91
CA ASN A 56 10.27 4.83 -19.68
C ASN A 56 9.79 6.27 -19.92
N PHE A 57 10.53 7.06 -20.69
CA PHE A 57 10.11 8.40 -21.05
C PHE A 57 8.77 8.39 -21.80
N LEU A 58 8.63 7.56 -22.83
CA LEU A 58 7.43 7.52 -23.67
C LEU A 58 6.22 7.06 -22.86
N ILE A 59 6.34 5.99 -22.08
CA ILE A 59 5.24 5.46 -21.25
C ILE A 59 4.80 6.52 -20.23
N ASN A 60 5.74 7.07 -19.47
CA ASN A 60 5.43 8.08 -18.44
C ASN A 60 4.86 9.36 -19.06
N PHE A 61 5.42 9.81 -20.18
CA PHE A 61 4.95 11.01 -20.88
C PHE A 61 3.51 10.84 -21.35
N ILE A 62 3.19 9.74 -22.03
CA ILE A 62 1.84 9.47 -22.53
C ILE A 62 0.85 9.34 -21.38
N ASN A 63 1.19 8.54 -20.36
CA ASN A 63 0.34 8.30 -19.20
C ASN A 63 0.00 9.61 -18.47
N ASN A 64 1.03 10.40 -18.13
CA ASN A 64 0.84 11.68 -17.43
C ASN A 64 0.15 12.73 -18.30
N SER A 65 0.57 12.89 -19.57
CA SER A 65 0.01 13.91 -20.47
C SER A 65 -1.45 13.67 -20.80
N TYR A 66 -1.90 12.43 -20.72
CA TYR A 66 -3.29 12.08 -20.93
C TYR A 66 -4.12 12.28 -19.65
N TYR A 67 -3.78 11.57 -18.56
CA TYR A 67 -4.60 11.58 -17.34
C TYR A 67 -4.54 12.90 -16.56
N GLN A 68 -3.49 13.71 -16.72
CA GLN A 68 -3.38 15.05 -16.11
C GLN A 68 -3.86 16.17 -17.05
N ASN A 69 -4.47 15.83 -18.18
CA ASN A 69 -4.95 16.85 -19.12
C ASN A 69 -6.17 17.56 -18.54
N GLU A 70 -6.06 18.86 -18.25
CA GLU A 70 -7.13 19.70 -17.70
C GLU A 70 -8.44 19.62 -18.52
N LYS A 71 -8.33 19.31 -19.82
CA LYS A 71 -9.48 19.12 -20.70
C LYS A 71 -10.35 17.92 -20.29
N LEU A 72 -9.82 16.91 -19.59
CA LEU A 72 -10.61 15.78 -19.08
C LEU A 72 -11.65 16.22 -18.04
N ILE A 73 -11.31 17.15 -17.16
CA ILE A 73 -12.21 17.71 -16.14
C ILE A 73 -13.31 18.57 -16.79
N LEU A 74 -12.98 19.22 -17.92
CA LEU A 74 -13.91 20.06 -18.66
C LEU A 74 -14.84 19.26 -19.59
N LYS A 75 -14.62 17.95 -19.76
CA LYS A 75 -15.40 17.08 -20.66
C LYS A 75 -16.87 16.97 -20.25
N GLU A 76 -17.17 16.96 -18.94
CA GLU A 76 -18.55 16.99 -18.44
C GLU A 76 -19.25 18.32 -18.71
N LYS A 77 -18.48 19.40 -18.88
CA LYS A 77 -18.99 20.78 -19.03
C LYS A 77 -19.04 21.25 -20.49
N ILE A 78 -18.31 20.61 -21.40
CA ILE A 78 -18.18 21.02 -22.82
C ILE A 78 -18.51 19.83 -23.74
N PRO A 79 -19.75 19.74 -24.26
CA PRO A 79 -20.21 18.62 -25.08
C PRO A 79 -19.44 18.41 -26.40
N SER A 80 -18.76 19.43 -26.91
CA SER A 80 -17.97 19.35 -28.15
C SER A 80 -16.60 18.68 -27.98
N LEU A 81 -16.15 18.49 -26.73
CA LEU A 81 -14.86 17.91 -26.43
C LEU A 81 -14.94 16.38 -26.36
N ARG A 82 -14.53 15.70 -27.44
CA ARG A 82 -14.46 14.24 -27.50
C ARG A 82 -13.15 13.71 -26.97
N ILE A 83 -13.18 12.48 -26.47
CA ILE A 83 -11.99 11.80 -25.94
C ILE A 83 -10.93 11.59 -27.03
N GLU A 84 -11.38 11.36 -28.27
CA GLU A 84 -10.57 11.30 -29.48
C GLU A 84 -9.69 12.54 -29.66
N HIS A 85 -10.25 13.76 -29.56
CA HIS A 85 -9.49 15.00 -29.72
C HIS A 85 -8.41 15.19 -28.63
N ILE A 86 -8.70 14.71 -27.41
CA ILE A 86 -7.73 14.74 -26.31
C ILE A 86 -6.59 13.77 -26.61
N PHE A 87 -6.92 12.55 -27.05
CA PHE A 87 -5.96 11.53 -27.45
C PHE A 87 -5.08 12.02 -28.62
N GLU A 88 -5.65 12.53 -29.69
CA GLU A 88 -4.92 13.13 -30.83
C GLU A 88 -3.95 14.24 -30.38
N SER A 89 -4.40 15.10 -29.46
CA SER A 89 -3.56 16.15 -28.90
C SER A 89 -2.35 15.59 -28.15
N VAL A 90 -2.53 14.51 -27.38
CA VAL A 90 -1.44 13.84 -26.66
C VAL A 90 -0.46 13.18 -27.64
N ILE A 91 -0.95 12.48 -28.67
CA ILE A 91 -0.10 11.87 -29.70
C ILE A 91 0.71 12.94 -30.46
N SER A 92 0.08 14.07 -30.79
CA SER A 92 0.76 15.20 -31.44
C SER A 92 1.86 15.82 -30.55
N LYS A 93 1.61 15.95 -29.24
CA LYS A 93 2.62 16.39 -28.27
C LYS A 93 3.75 15.36 -28.12
N ALA A 94 3.42 14.06 -28.09
CA ALA A 94 4.39 12.97 -27.98
C ALA A 94 5.38 12.98 -29.13
N ASN A 95 4.92 13.17 -30.37
CA ASN A 95 5.80 13.32 -31.55
C ASN A 95 6.89 14.38 -31.35
N LYS A 96 6.54 15.55 -30.80
CA LYS A 96 7.51 16.62 -30.53
C LYS A 96 8.45 16.27 -29.38
N LYS A 97 7.89 15.75 -28.29
CA LYS A 97 8.61 15.48 -27.04
C LYS A 97 9.59 14.31 -27.16
N ILE A 98 9.27 13.30 -27.97
CA ILE A 98 10.19 12.19 -28.29
C ILE A 98 11.41 12.72 -29.04
N LEU A 99 11.23 13.60 -30.04
CA LEU A 99 12.34 14.17 -30.81
C LEU A 99 13.23 15.09 -29.94
N GLU A 100 12.62 15.90 -29.06
CA GLU A 100 13.35 16.71 -28.07
C GLU A 100 14.18 15.82 -27.13
N PHE A 101 13.57 14.78 -26.56
CA PHE A 101 14.23 13.86 -25.62
C PHE A 101 15.42 13.13 -26.27
N ILE A 102 15.26 12.61 -27.50
CA ILE A 102 16.33 11.95 -28.24
C ILE A 102 17.52 12.91 -28.46
N LYS A 103 17.24 14.18 -28.75
CA LYS A 103 18.25 15.21 -28.98
C LYS A 103 18.97 15.61 -27.68
N GLU A 104 18.23 15.80 -26.59
CA GLU A 104 18.75 16.19 -25.27
C GLU A 104 19.64 15.10 -24.66
N GLU A 105 19.16 13.85 -24.67
CA GLU A 105 19.88 12.68 -24.15
C GLU A 105 20.98 12.19 -25.09
N LYS A 106 21.14 12.81 -26.26
CA LYS A 106 22.12 12.45 -27.31
C LYS A 106 22.01 10.97 -27.73
N ILE A 107 20.79 10.44 -27.75
CA ILE A 107 20.50 9.06 -28.13
C ILE A 107 20.70 8.92 -29.65
N LYS A 108 21.58 8.01 -30.07
CA LYS A 108 21.84 7.75 -31.49
C LYS A 108 20.86 6.70 -32.02
N ILE A 109 19.63 7.12 -32.29
CA ILE A 109 18.56 6.26 -32.81
C ILE A 109 17.93 6.88 -34.06
N SER A 110 17.53 6.05 -35.03
CA SER A 110 16.70 6.49 -36.13
C SER A 110 15.23 6.46 -35.68
N THR A 111 14.41 7.42 -36.10
CA THR A 111 12.96 7.35 -35.84
C THR A 111 12.31 6.10 -36.45
N LYS A 112 12.97 5.45 -37.42
CA LYS A 112 12.53 4.20 -38.04
C LYS A 112 12.77 2.94 -37.20
N SER A 113 13.58 3.01 -36.14
CA SER A 113 13.85 1.87 -35.24
C SER A 113 12.95 1.86 -34.00
N LEU A 114 11.90 2.70 -34.01
CA LEU A 114 10.86 2.76 -32.99
C LEU A 114 9.57 2.19 -33.57
N ASN A 115 9.19 1.00 -33.11
CA ASN A 115 7.91 0.38 -33.42
C ASN A 115 7.02 0.54 -32.19
N SER A 116 5.87 1.19 -32.33
CA SER A 116 4.98 1.40 -31.19
C SER A 116 3.52 1.49 -31.61
N THR A 117 2.63 0.94 -30.81
CA THR A 117 1.20 1.19 -30.90
C THR A 117 0.75 1.80 -29.59
N ILE A 118 0.20 3.00 -29.64
CA ILE A 118 -0.43 3.66 -28.50
C ILE A 118 -1.92 3.63 -28.76
N GLY A 119 -2.69 3.15 -27.79
CA GLY A 119 -4.14 3.14 -27.91
C GLY A 119 -4.86 3.48 -26.62
N LEU A 120 -6.15 3.72 -26.78
CA LEU A 120 -7.09 4.16 -25.78
C LEU A 120 -8.38 3.37 -25.98
N ILE A 121 -8.89 2.81 -24.89
CA ILE A 121 -10.20 2.18 -24.83
C ILE A 121 -11.09 3.05 -23.94
N TYR A 122 -12.19 3.55 -24.49
CA TYR A 122 -13.15 4.36 -23.75
C TYR A 122 -14.56 3.89 -24.10
N ASN A 123 -15.32 3.39 -23.13
CA ASN A 123 -16.57 2.66 -23.37
C ASN A 123 -16.36 1.57 -24.44
N ASP A 124 -17.19 1.51 -25.48
CA ASP A 124 -17.03 0.58 -26.60
C ASP A 124 -16.24 1.18 -27.78
N GLU A 125 -15.52 2.29 -27.57
CA GLU A 125 -14.68 2.91 -28.59
C GLU A 125 -13.20 2.58 -28.36
N ILE A 126 -12.48 2.38 -29.46
CA ILE A 126 -11.03 2.23 -29.48
C ILE A 126 -10.42 3.30 -30.39
N HIS A 127 -9.41 3.97 -29.87
CA HIS A 127 -8.61 4.96 -30.59
C HIS A 127 -7.16 4.54 -30.50
N PHE A 128 -6.43 4.45 -31.61
CA PHE A 128 -5.02 4.08 -31.56
C PHE A 128 -4.21 4.70 -32.68
N SER A 129 -2.91 4.84 -32.46
CA SER A 129 -1.93 5.25 -33.46
C SER A 129 -0.75 4.29 -33.43
N THR A 130 -0.29 3.90 -34.63
CA THR A 130 0.83 2.98 -34.79
C THR A 130 1.99 3.68 -35.51
N ALA A 131 3.19 3.46 -35.00
CA ALA A 131 4.46 3.84 -35.58
C ALA A 131 5.29 2.57 -35.87
N GLY A 132 6.04 2.58 -36.97
CA GLY A 132 6.87 1.45 -37.37
C GLY A 132 6.06 0.26 -37.85
N LYS A 133 6.47 -0.95 -37.48
CA LYS A 133 6.00 -2.20 -38.08
C LYS A 133 5.03 -3.04 -37.23
N ASN A 134 4.55 -2.49 -36.12
CA ASN A 134 3.52 -3.18 -35.34
C ASN A 134 2.29 -3.49 -36.21
N ARG A 135 1.56 -4.54 -35.86
CA ARG A 135 0.37 -5.03 -36.54
C ARG A 135 -0.86 -4.76 -35.67
N SER A 136 -1.93 -4.29 -36.30
CA SER A 136 -3.21 -4.00 -35.64
C SER A 136 -4.29 -4.84 -36.30
N LEU A 137 -4.56 -6.02 -35.74
CA LEU A 137 -5.44 -7.02 -36.34
C LEU A 137 -6.83 -6.97 -35.72
N LEU A 138 -7.86 -6.88 -36.56
CA LEU A 138 -9.26 -7.04 -36.16
C LEU A 138 -9.78 -8.41 -36.62
N ILE A 139 -10.20 -9.24 -35.66
CA ILE A 139 -10.74 -10.58 -35.88
C ILE A 139 -12.22 -10.57 -35.53
N TYR A 140 -13.08 -10.88 -36.50
CA TYR A 140 -14.54 -10.84 -36.31
C TYR A 140 -15.25 -11.96 -37.06
N LYS A 141 -16.47 -12.25 -36.63
CA LYS A 141 -17.31 -13.30 -37.22
C LYS A 141 -17.88 -12.85 -38.58
N LYS A 142 -17.78 -13.69 -39.61
CA LYS A 142 -18.40 -13.41 -40.91
C LYS A 142 -19.91 -13.64 -40.84
N ALA A 143 -20.72 -12.62 -41.18
CA ALA A 143 -22.18 -12.66 -41.12
C ALA A 143 -22.86 -13.69 -42.05
N GLN A 144 -22.12 -14.33 -42.97
CA GLN A 144 -22.65 -15.30 -43.96
C GLN A 144 -21.78 -16.56 -44.04
N SER A 145 -21.52 -17.23 -42.93
CA SER A 145 -20.82 -18.53 -42.93
C SER A 145 -21.49 -19.51 -41.98
N GLN A 146 -21.92 -20.65 -42.51
CA GLN A 146 -22.51 -21.74 -41.73
C GLN A 146 -21.50 -22.43 -40.79
N ASN A 147 -20.19 -22.16 -40.95
CA ASN A 147 -19.10 -22.83 -40.20
C ASN A 147 -18.40 -21.96 -39.14
N ASN A 148 -19.05 -20.93 -38.56
CA ASN A 148 -18.42 -20.06 -37.55
C ASN A 148 -17.03 -19.53 -38.00
N SER A 149 -16.85 -19.22 -39.30
CA SER A 149 -15.56 -18.77 -39.81
C SER A 149 -15.29 -17.31 -39.45
N TYR A 150 -14.14 -17.05 -38.84
CA TYR A 150 -13.65 -15.71 -38.53
C TYR A 150 -12.83 -15.13 -39.69
N LYS A 151 -12.83 -13.80 -39.82
CA LYS A 151 -11.98 -13.07 -40.77
C LYS A 151 -11.06 -12.14 -39.99
N THR A 152 -9.79 -12.10 -40.38
CA THR A 152 -8.77 -11.18 -39.86
C THR A 152 -8.54 -10.05 -40.87
N ILE A 153 -8.52 -8.80 -40.40
CA ILE A 153 -8.13 -7.62 -41.18
C ILE A 153 -6.97 -6.93 -40.47
N ASP A 154 -5.90 -6.60 -41.20
CA ASP A 154 -4.82 -5.73 -40.72
C ASP A 154 -5.19 -4.27 -41.02
N LEU A 155 -5.34 -3.46 -39.97
CA LEU A 155 -5.79 -2.08 -40.04
C LEU A 155 -4.65 -1.10 -40.36
N ASN A 156 -3.39 -1.54 -40.38
CA ASN A 156 -2.25 -0.67 -40.65
C ASN A 156 -1.93 -0.54 -42.17
N ASN A 157 -2.50 -1.39 -43.03
CA ASN A 157 -2.15 -1.48 -44.46
C ASN A 157 -2.89 -0.50 -45.40
N SER A 158 -3.64 0.49 -44.88
CA SER A 158 -4.41 1.44 -45.71
C SER A 158 -3.73 2.78 -46.00
N SER A 159 -2.50 3.01 -45.53
CA SER A 159 -1.73 4.22 -45.89
C SER A 159 -0.88 3.97 -47.14
N THR A 160 -1.35 4.48 -48.28
CA THR A 160 -0.54 4.72 -49.48
C THR A 160 0.71 5.52 -49.10
N GLU A 161 1.86 5.12 -49.65
CA GLU A 161 3.22 5.56 -49.32
C GLU A 161 3.55 7.07 -49.57
N GLU A 162 2.56 7.97 -49.69
CA GLU A 162 2.80 9.30 -50.29
C GLU A 162 2.91 10.50 -49.34
N ASP A 163 2.66 10.41 -48.03
CA ASP A 163 2.80 11.58 -47.13
C ASP A 163 3.77 11.36 -45.96
N ALA A 164 5.05 11.13 -46.29
CA ALA A 164 6.13 11.15 -45.32
C ALA A 164 6.55 12.59 -44.98
N SER A 165 5.77 13.30 -44.16
CA SER A 165 6.30 14.47 -43.44
C SER A 165 7.47 13.99 -42.58
N ARG A 166 8.69 14.48 -42.83
CA ARG A 166 9.94 13.96 -42.26
C ARG A 166 10.07 14.06 -40.72
N ASP A 167 9.09 14.64 -40.05
CA ASP A 167 9.16 15.03 -38.63
C ASP A 167 8.07 14.42 -37.71
N LYS A 168 7.23 13.48 -38.18
CA LYS A 168 6.20 12.83 -37.33
C LYS A 168 6.42 11.32 -37.22
N ILE A 169 6.42 10.80 -35.99
CA ILE A 169 6.60 9.37 -35.67
C ILE A 169 5.24 8.64 -35.79
N PHE A 170 4.21 9.21 -35.17
CA PHE A 170 2.81 8.79 -35.27
C PHE A 170 2.08 9.69 -36.27
N THR A 171 1.55 9.12 -37.36
CA THR A 171 0.97 9.88 -38.47
C THR A 171 -0.54 10.02 -38.36
N ASN A 172 -1.26 8.92 -38.10
CA ASN A 172 -2.72 8.87 -38.08
C ASN A 172 -3.24 8.23 -36.79
N VAL A 173 -4.39 8.72 -36.30
CA VAL A 173 -5.19 8.06 -35.27
C VAL A 173 -6.34 7.34 -35.97
N ILE A 174 -6.48 6.05 -35.70
CA ILE A 174 -7.60 5.23 -36.15
C ILE A 174 -8.58 5.13 -34.98
N SER A 175 -9.84 5.49 -35.24
CA SER A 175 -10.92 5.54 -34.26
C SER A 175 -12.10 4.70 -34.73
N GLY A 176 -12.76 4.01 -33.81
CA GLY A 176 -14.01 3.31 -34.11
C GLY A 176 -14.58 2.54 -32.94
N THR A 177 -15.83 2.09 -33.07
CA THR A 177 -16.48 1.21 -32.10
C THR A 177 -15.95 -0.21 -32.21
N ILE A 178 -15.71 -0.88 -31.09
CA ILE A 178 -15.34 -2.30 -31.00
C ILE A 178 -16.58 -3.13 -31.33
N PRO A 179 -16.62 -3.86 -32.46
CA PRO A 179 -17.79 -4.64 -32.82
C PRO A 179 -18.05 -5.77 -31.81
N GLU A 180 -19.32 -6.06 -31.53
CA GLU A 180 -19.68 -7.21 -30.70
C GLU A 180 -19.14 -8.52 -31.29
N GLY A 181 -18.64 -9.39 -30.43
CA GLY A 181 -18.10 -10.68 -30.89
C GLY A 181 -16.77 -10.59 -31.63
N SER A 182 -16.13 -9.42 -31.66
CA SER A 182 -14.81 -9.21 -32.27
C SER A 182 -13.67 -9.25 -31.23
N THR A 183 -12.45 -9.37 -31.73
CA THR A 183 -11.23 -9.32 -30.94
C THR A 183 -10.18 -8.50 -31.69
N PHE A 184 -9.62 -7.51 -31.00
CA PHE A 184 -8.44 -6.78 -31.47
C PHE A 184 -7.18 -7.47 -30.96
N VAL A 185 -6.19 -7.61 -31.84
CA VAL A 185 -4.85 -8.09 -31.50
C VAL A 185 -3.85 -7.06 -32.01
N PHE A 186 -3.20 -6.36 -31.08
CA PHE A 186 -2.07 -5.50 -31.37
C PHE A 186 -0.79 -6.27 -31.11
N SER A 187 0.17 -6.28 -32.02
CA SER A 187 1.40 -7.06 -31.84
C SER A 187 2.59 -6.43 -32.55
N ASN A 188 3.79 -6.89 -32.22
CA ASN A 188 4.95 -6.65 -33.09
C ASN A 188 4.87 -7.48 -34.39
N GLU A 189 5.70 -7.13 -35.37
CA GLU A 189 5.73 -7.75 -36.70
C GLU A 189 5.81 -9.29 -36.67
N PRO A 190 6.68 -9.92 -35.85
CA PRO A 190 6.86 -11.37 -35.88
C PRO A 190 5.66 -12.19 -35.36
N LEU A 191 4.86 -11.70 -34.41
CA LEU A 191 3.84 -12.52 -33.75
C LEU A 191 2.83 -13.18 -34.74
N PRO A 192 2.19 -12.43 -35.66
CA PRO A 192 1.28 -13.02 -36.65
C PRO A 192 1.99 -13.71 -37.82
N GLU A 193 3.31 -13.59 -37.95
CA GLU A 193 4.10 -14.35 -38.92
C GLU A 193 4.43 -15.75 -38.41
N TYR A 194 4.69 -15.87 -37.11
CA TYR A 194 5.02 -17.14 -36.45
C TYR A 194 3.78 -17.94 -36.03
N LEU A 195 2.68 -17.25 -35.72
CA LEU A 195 1.37 -17.89 -35.55
C LEU A 195 0.57 -17.70 -36.83
N SER A 196 0.26 -18.78 -37.54
CA SER A 196 -0.55 -18.67 -38.76
C SER A 196 -1.87 -17.93 -38.47
N PRO A 197 -2.40 -17.13 -39.41
CA PRO A 197 -3.62 -16.34 -39.17
C PRO A 197 -4.80 -17.16 -38.65
N ASN A 198 -4.91 -18.42 -39.08
CA ASN A 198 -5.94 -19.35 -38.61
C ASN A 198 -5.68 -19.79 -37.16
N GLN A 199 -4.45 -20.13 -36.79
CA GLN A 199 -4.10 -20.47 -35.41
C GLN A 199 -4.31 -19.28 -34.48
N LEU A 200 -3.86 -18.09 -34.87
CA LEU A 200 -4.07 -16.88 -34.09
C LEU A 200 -5.57 -16.62 -33.88
N SER A 201 -6.35 -16.72 -34.96
CA SER A 201 -7.81 -16.56 -34.91
C SER A 201 -8.47 -17.62 -34.03
N ASP A 202 -8.08 -18.89 -34.15
CA ASP A 202 -8.61 -19.99 -33.32
C ASP A 202 -8.34 -19.76 -31.83
N ILE A 203 -7.11 -19.39 -31.47
CA ILE A 203 -6.70 -19.18 -30.08
C ILE A 203 -7.51 -18.03 -29.46
N VAL A 204 -7.55 -16.86 -30.09
CA VAL A 204 -8.18 -15.66 -29.49
C VAL A 204 -9.70 -15.73 -29.48
N THR A 205 -10.31 -16.47 -30.41
CA THR A 205 -11.76 -16.61 -30.48
C THR A 205 -12.28 -17.64 -29.48
N LYS A 206 -11.59 -18.78 -29.32
CA LYS A 206 -12.01 -19.90 -28.45
C LYS A 206 -11.64 -19.73 -26.98
N LEU A 207 -10.56 -19.00 -26.68
CA LEU A 207 -10.09 -18.85 -25.30
C LEU A 207 -10.37 -17.45 -24.71
N PRO A 208 -10.46 -17.32 -23.38
CA PRO A 208 -10.33 -16.04 -22.69
C PRO A 208 -8.95 -15.41 -22.95
N PRO A 209 -8.81 -14.06 -22.91
CA PRO A 209 -7.54 -13.40 -23.25
C PRO A 209 -6.32 -13.91 -22.48
N THR A 210 -6.43 -14.17 -21.17
CA THR A 210 -5.33 -14.71 -20.36
C THR A 210 -4.91 -16.11 -20.81
N SER A 211 -5.87 -17.00 -21.02
CA SER A 211 -5.59 -18.37 -21.50
C SER A 211 -5.07 -18.38 -22.93
N ALA A 212 -5.56 -17.48 -23.78
CA ALA A 212 -5.07 -17.27 -25.14
C ALA A 212 -3.59 -16.84 -25.13
N VAL A 213 -3.22 -15.89 -24.27
CA VAL A 213 -1.82 -15.47 -24.09
C VAL A 213 -0.93 -16.64 -23.68
N GLU A 214 -1.33 -17.42 -22.68
CA GLU A 214 -0.52 -18.57 -22.22
C GLU A 214 -0.36 -19.64 -23.30
N GLN A 215 -1.42 -19.92 -24.07
CA GLN A 215 -1.31 -20.83 -25.21
C GLN A 215 -0.36 -20.30 -26.29
N MET A 216 -0.42 -19.00 -26.61
CA MET A 216 0.51 -18.37 -27.55
C MET A 216 1.94 -18.43 -27.05
N LYS A 217 2.21 -18.12 -25.77
CA LYS A 217 3.54 -18.22 -25.18
C LYS A 217 4.09 -19.64 -25.27
N ASN A 218 3.29 -20.65 -24.91
CA ASN A 218 3.70 -22.05 -25.01
C ASN A 218 4.02 -22.47 -26.44
N THR A 219 3.25 -21.98 -27.42
CA THR A 219 3.49 -22.27 -28.84
C THR A 219 4.75 -21.56 -29.34
N LEU A 220 4.91 -20.27 -29.03
CA LEU A 220 6.01 -19.43 -29.50
C LEU A 220 7.35 -19.79 -28.86
N ALA A 221 7.36 -20.16 -27.57
CA ALA A 221 8.56 -20.59 -26.86
C ALA A 221 9.19 -21.87 -27.45
N GLN A 222 8.38 -22.72 -28.10
CA GLN A 222 8.86 -23.92 -28.79
C GLN A 222 9.51 -23.64 -30.14
N ILE A 223 9.31 -22.43 -30.71
CA ILE A 223 9.69 -22.13 -32.10
C ILE A 223 11.02 -21.37 -32.18
N ASN A 224 11.31 -20.40 -31.29
CA ASN A 224 12.53 -19.59 -31.41
C ASN A 224 12.96 -18.89 -30.10
N GLU A 225 14.23 -19.06 -29.70
CA GLU A 225 14.87 -18.41 -28.52
C GLU A 225 15.50 -17.03 -28.82
N TYR A 226 15.36 -16.47 -30.03
CA TYR A 226 16.05 -15.23 -30.43
C TYR A 226 15.12 -14.09 -30.83
N ILE A 227 13.81 -14.32 -30.91
CA ILE A 227 12.84 -13.30 -31.34
C ILE A 227 11.97 -12.90 -30.17
N SER A 228 11.78 -11.60 -30.00
CA SER A 228 10.81 -11.07 -29.04
C SER A 228 9.42 -11.14 -29.64
N PHE A 229 8.44 -11.59 -28.86
CA PHE A 229 7.03 -11.52 -29.21
C PHE A 229 6.32 -10.66 -28.17
N ILE A 230 5.63 -9.63 -28.62
CA ILE A 230 4.81 -8.77 -27.77
C ILE A 230 3.44 -8.59 -28.39
N GLY A 231 2.40 -8.50 -27.56
CA GLY A 231 1.07 -8.18 -28.03
C GLY A 231 0.04 -7.92 -26.94
N ILE A 232 -1.09 -7.38 -27.35
CA ILE A 232 -2.25 -7.06 -26.53
C ILE A 232 -3.49 -7.60 -27.22
N ILE A 233 -4.28 -8.38 -26.50
CA ILE A 233 -5.55 -8.95 -26.97
C ILE A 233 -6.68 -8.23 -26.25
N ILE A 234 -7.61 -7.61 -26.98
CA ILE A 234 -8.78 -6.92 -26.43
C ILE A 234 -10.04 -7.60 -26.95
N LYS A 235 -10.84 -8.16 -26.04
CA LYS A 235 -12.05 -8.93 -26.35
C LYS A 235 -13.30 -8.25 -25.77
N SER A 236 -14.33 -8.12 -26.60
CA SER A 236 -15.67 -7.66 -26.18
C SER A 236 -16.31 -8.69 -25.24
N SER A 237 -16.97 -8.21 -24.19
CA SER A 237 -17.41 -8.94 -23.00
C SER A 237 -18.43 -10.07 -23.23
N ASN A 238 -19.14 -10.09 -24.36
CA ASN A 238 -20.23 -11.05 -24.62
C ASN A 238 -19.82 -12.40 -25.24
N LEU A 239 -18.54 -12.66 -25.49
CA LEU A 239 -18.10 -13.88 -26.20
C LEU A 239 -18.05 -15.16 -25.35
N LEU A 240 -18.18 -15.09 -24.02
CA LEU A 240 -17.96 -16.25 -23.13
C LEU A 240 -19.18 -16.62 -22.28
N SER A 241 -20.28 -15.88 -22.39
CA SER A 241 -21.50 -16.10 -21.60
C SER A 241 -22.37 -17.27 -22.11
N ALA A 242 -21.95 -17.98 -23.16
CA ALA A 242 -22.76 -19.02 -23.81
C ALA A 242 -22.40 -20.48 -23.43
N GLU A 243 -21.31 -20.74 -22.69
CA GLU A 243 -20.87 -22.13 -22.41
C GLU A 243 -20.61 -22.46 -20.93
N ALA A 244 -20.95 -21.57 -20.01
CA ALA A 244 -20.84 -21.81 -18.56
C ALA A 244 -22.16 -22.35 -17.96
N ASN A 245 -22.74 -23.40 -18.55
CA ASN A 245 -23.83 -24.17 -17.94
C ASN A 245 -23.81 -25.61 -18.44
N THR A 246 -23.01 -26.48 -17.80
CA THR A 246 -23.40 -27.86 -17.49
C THR A 246 -22.54 -28.44 -16.36
N THR A 247 -23.26 -29.10 -15.46
CA THR A 247 -22.98 -29.92 -14.26
C THR A 247 -21.66 -30.72 -14.10
N PRO A 248 -21.34 -31.15 -12.86
CA PRO A 248 -20.01 -31.60 -12.43
C PRO A 248 -19.72 -33.06 -12.81
N ILE A 249 -18.47 -33.36 -13.18
CA ILE A 249 -18.00 -34.73 -13.39
C ILE A 249 -16.93 -35.08 -12.34
N SER A 250 -17.37 -35.98 -11.47
CA SER A 250 -16.66 -37.00 -10.70
C SER A 250 -15.16 -37.22 -10.98
N ASN A 251 -14.41 -37.20 -9.87
CA ASN A 251 -13.25 -38.01 -9.51
C ASN A 251 -12.63 -38.92 -10.59
N ASN A 252 -11.38 -38.62 -10.93
CA ASN A 252 -10.32 -39.59 -11.22
C ASN A 252 -9.01 -39.11 -10.58
N ASN A 253 -8.85 -39.45 -9.29
CA ASN A 253 -7.61 -39.26 -8.52
C ASN A 253 -6.58 -40.34 -8.88
N GLU A 254 -5.98 -40.28 -10.07
CA GLU A 254 -4.73 -41.02 -10.35
C GLU A 254 -3.74 -40.28 -11.26
N SER A 255 -4.10 -39.12 -11.84
CA SER A 255 -3.19 -38.36 -12.73
C SER A 255 -2.46 -37.19 -12.09
N SER A 256 -2.69 -36.90 -10.81
CA SER A 256 -2.13 -35.70 -10.13
C SER A 256 -0.95 -36.00 -9.20
N ILE A 257 -0.74 -37.26 -8.79
CA ILE A 257 0.40 -37.67 -7.95
C ILE A 257 1.67 -37.91 -8.79
N ASN A 258 1.52 -38.35 -10.04
CA ASN A 258 2.66 -38.52 -10.96
C ASN A 258 3.16 -37.20 -11.59
N LYS A 259 2.42 -36.09 -11.43
CA LYS A 259 2.86 -34.75 -11.85
C LYS A 259 3.50 -33.94 -10.72
N LEU A 260 3.41 -34.38 -9.46
CA LEU A 260 4.14 -33.74 -8.35
C LEU A 260 5.55 -34.32 -8.18
N ASN A 261 5.73 -35.63 -8.38
CA ASN A 261 7.05 -36.27 -8.30
C ASN A 261 8.01 -35.87 -9.45
N ASN A 262 7.48 -35.49 -10.61
CA ASN A 262 8.30 -34.99 -11.73
C ASN A 262 8.65 -33.50 -11.58
N THR A 263 7.81 -32.71 -10.92
CA THR A 263 8.09 -31.30 -10.65
C THR A 263 9.11 -31.12 -9.53
N GLU A 264 9.21 -32.04 -8.57
CA GLU A 264 10.25 -32.02 -7.53
C GLU A 264 11.66 -32.33 -8.11
N GLN A 265 11.76 -33.25 -9.08
CA GLN A 265 13.00 -33.53 -9.81
C GLN A 265 13.42 -32.39 -10.76
N GLU A 266 12.47 -31.68 -11.39
CA GLU A 266 12.77 -30.49 -12.20
C GLU A 266 13.08 -29.25 -11.34
N THR A 267 12.62 -29.16 -10.09
CA THR A 267 12.90 -28.01 -9.20
C THR A 267 14.23 -28.15 -8.44
N GLU A 268 14.70 -29.37 -8.16
CA GLU A 268 16.07 -29.60 -7.65
C GLU A 268 17.16 -29.31 -8.69
N GLU A 269 16.86 -29.45 -9.99
CA GLU A 269 17.83 -29.14 -11.06
C GLU A 269 17.94 -27.63 -11.33
N ILE A 270 16.83 -26.88 -11.15
CA ILE A 270 16.73 -25.43 -11.39
C ILE A 270 17.28 -24.59 -10.21
N LEU A 271 17.32 -25.14 -8.99
CA LEU A 271 17.86 -24.44 -7.80
C LEU A 271 19.36 -24.65 -7.57
N SER A 272 20.07 -25.30 -8.49
CA SER A 272 21.54 -25.30 -8.49
C SER A 272 22.08 -24.13 -9.32
N PRO A 273 23.06 -23.35 -8.82
CA PRO A 273 23.51 -22.15 -9.51
C PRO A 273 24.23 -22.49 -10.83
N THR A 274 23.54 -22.25 -11.96
CA THR A 274 24.08 -22.39 -13.32
C THR A 274 25.06 -21.26 -13.61
N GLY A 275 26.29 -21.42 -13.12
CA GLY A 275 27.37 -20.45 -13.35
C GLY A 275 28.76 -20.86 -12.85
N ALA A 276 28.98 -22.10 -12.40
CA ALA A 276 30.26 -22.50 -11.79
C ALA A 276 30.76 -23.92 -12.15
N SER A 277 30.47 -24.44 -13.34
CA SER A 277 30.88 -25.80 -13.74
C SER A 277 31.86 -25.88 -14.92
N LYS A 278 32.86 -24.98 -14.98
CA LYS A 278 34.11 -25.22 -15.76
C LYS A 278 35.41 -24.85 -15.01
N VAL A 279 35.42 -24.85 -13.68
CA VAL A 279 36.65 -24.69 -12.87
C VAL A 279 37.05 -25.97 -12.10
N LYS A 280 36.17 -26.99 -12.05
CA LYS A 280 36.45 -28.26 -11.34
C LYS A 280 37.31 -29.29 -12.10
N LYS A 281 37.87 -28.95 -13.27
CA LYS A 281 38.81 -29.84 -14.00
C LYS A 281 40.30 -29.46 -13.86
N TYR A 282 40.64 -28.37 -13.16
CA TYR A 282 42.04 -27.97 -12.92
C TYR A 282 42.42 -27.85 -11.42
N ALA A 283 41.52 -28.21 -10.49
CA ALA A 283 41.77 -28.15 -9.05
C ALA A 283 42.26 -29.48 -8.41
N LYS A 284 42.64 -30.49 -9.21
CA LYS A 284 43.26 -31.74 -8.74
C LYS A 284 44.61 -32.04 -9.42
N ALA A 285 45.45 -31.03 -9.58
CA ALA A 285 46.84 -31.22 -9.99
C ALA A 285 47.76 -30.17 -9.34
N PRO A 286 48.01 -30.29 -8.02
CA PRO A 286 49.42 -30.35 -7.59
C PRO A 286 49.71 -31.31 -6.41
N VAL A 287 48.75 -32.11 -5.93
CA VAL A 287 48.95 -32.92 -4.71
C VAL A 287 49.54 -34.33 -4.98
N GLU A 288 49.44 -34.84 -6.21
CA GLU A 288 49.96 -36.19 -6.55
C GLU A 288 51.43 -36.20 -7.04
N LEU A 289 52.01 -35.02 -7.32
CA LEU A 289 53.41 -34.89 -7.77
C LEU A 289 54.39 -34.63 -6.60
N LEU A 290 53.88 -34.23 -5.43
CA LEU A 290 54.70 -33.94 -4.23
C LEU A 290 54.84 -35.15 -3.30
N SER A 291 53.90 -36.10 -3.32
CA SER A 291 53.97 -37.34 -2.53
C SER A 291 54.83 -38.43 -3.16
N LYS A 292 55.23 -38.29 -4.44
CA LYS A 292 56.13 -39.22 -5.15
C LYS A 292 57.60 -38.79 -5.19
N MET A 293 57.98 -37.68 -4.54
CA MET A 293 59.38 -37.23 -4.40
C MET A 293 59.96 -37.42 -2.97
N ALA A 294 59.20 -37.99 -2.04
CA ALA A 294 59.56 -38.08 -0.62
C ALA A 294 59.72 -39.53 -0.09
N LYS A 295 59.91 -40.53 -0.96
CA LYS A 295 60.30 -41.88 -0.51
C LYS A 295 61.46 -42.40 -1.35
N GLY A 296 62.61 -42.51 -0.69
CA GLY A 296 63.80 -43.17 -1.20
C GLY A 296 63.62 -44.69 -1.23
N SER A 297 64.32 -45.28 -2.20
CA SER A 297 64.91 -46.63 -2.23
C SER A 297 64.03 -47.83 -1.85
N GLN A 298 63.62 -48.60 -2.87
CA GLN A 298 64.26 -49.87 -3.20
C GLN A 298 63.54 -50.47 -4.42
N LYS A 299 64.26 -50.68 -5.52
CA LYS A 299 63.89 -51.66 -6.54
C LYS A 299 65.15 -52.32 -7.07
N GLN A 300 65.14 -53.63 -6.90
CA GLN A 300 66.06 -54.61 -7.46
C GLN A 300 65.78 -54.76 -8.97
N ASP A 301 66.83 -55.20 -9.66
CA ASP A 301 66.98 -55.35 -11.11
C ASP A 301 65.82 -56.08 -11.80
N ASP A 302 65.50 -55.67 -13.03
CA ASP A 302 65.84 -56.50 -14.20
C ASP A 302 65.50 -55.85 -15.57
N LEU A 303 66.51 -55.96 -16.44
CA LEU A 303 66.48 -56.40 -17.84
C LEU A 303 65.89 -55.55 -18.99
N PHE A 304 66.81 -55.30 -19.94
CA PHE A 304 66.68 -55.13 -21.39
C PHE A 304 65.94 -53.89 -21.94
N THR A 305 66.35 -53.19 -23.00
CA THR A 305 67.62 -52.90 -23.71
C THR A 305 67.23 -51.97 -24.86
N ARG A 306 68.14 -51.06 -25.24
CA ARG A 306 68.35 -50.47 -26.60
C ARG A 306 67.17 -49.63 -27.14
N THR A 307 67.38 -48.45 -27.73
CA THR A 307 68.44 -48.07 -28.67
C THR A 307 68.58 -46.54 -28.77
N LYS A 308 69.82 -46.13 -29.05
CA LYS A 308 70.38 -44.80 -29.28
C LYS A 308 69.52 -43.85 -30.15
N SER A 309 69.51 -42.56 -29.81
CA SER A 309 70.18 -41.54 -30.64
C SER A 309 70.54 -40.29 -29.81
N LYS A 310 71.64 -39.65 -30.23
CA LYS A 310 72.43 -38.67 -29.49
C LYS A 310 71.87 -37.25 -29.65
N ILE A 311 71.73 -36.53 -28.54
CA ILE A 311 72.01 -35.09 -28.51
C ILE A 311 72.98 -34.81 -27.34
N ASN A 312 73.99 -34.01 -27.66
CA ASN A 312 75.18 -33.66 -26.90
C ASN A 312 74.87 -32.96 -25.54
N PRO A 313 75.31 -33.45 -24.36
CA PRO A 313 74.86 -32.95 -23.07
C PRO A 313 75.86 -31.97 -22.43
N ARG A 314 76.20 -30.86 -23.11
CA ARG A 314 77.18 -29.91 -22.55
C ARG A 314 76.76 -28.44 -22.40
N VAL A 315 75.50 -28.09 -22.62
CA VAL A 315 75.02 -26.71 -22.31
C VAL A 315 73.87 -26.68 -21.28
N PHE A 316 73.27 -27.82 -20.92
CA PHE A 316 72.05 -27.82 -20.09
C PHE A 316 72.22 -28.16 -18.60
N LYS A 317 73.45 -28.41 -18.11
CA LYS A 317 73.65 -28.92 -16.75
C LYS A 317 74.13 -27.90 -15.70
N PHE A 318 74.26 -26.61 -16.05
CA PHE A 318 74.69 -25.57 -15.09
C PHE A 318 73.66 -24.46 -14.80
N TYR A 319 72.62 -24.29 -15.61
CA TYR A 319 71.59 -23.26 -15.38
C TYR A 319 70.28 -23.77 -14.74
N SER A 320 70.10 -25.07 -14.55
CA SER A 320 68.84 -25.63 -14.03
C SER A 320 68.78 -25.74 -12.50
N LYS A 321 69.89 -25.86 -11.75
CA LYS A 321 69.83 -25.98 -10.28
C LYS A 321 69.60 -24.67 -9.52
N LYS A 322 70.03 -23.52 -10.06
CA LYS A 322 69.82 -22.20 -9.43
C LYS A 322 68.44 -21.60 -9.76
N LEU A 323 67.91 -21.92 -10.94
CA LEU A 323 66.57 -21.49 -11.38
C LEU A 323 65.45 -22.33 -10.72
N LEU A 324 65.65 -23.63 -10.50
CA LEU A 324 64.70 -24.51 -9.79
C LEU A 324 64.55 -24.15 -8.30
N ASN A 325 65.64 -23.74 -7.64
CA ASN A 325 65.57 -23.33 -6.23
C ASN A 325 64.95 -21.94 -6.06
N ALA A 326 65.14 -21.03 -7.02
CA ALA A 326 64.48 -19.72 -7.02
C ALA A 326 62.98 -19.85 -7.31
N THR A 327 62.58 -20.70 -8.27
CA THR A 327 61.17 -20.94 -8.60
C THR A 327 60.43 -21.72 -7.50
N LYS A 328 61.07 -22.70 -6.84
CA LYS A 328 60.50 -23.36 -5.64
C LYS A 328 60.27 -22.38 -4.50
N SER A 329 61.26 -21.54 -4.19
CA SER A 329 61.14 -20.54 -3.11
C SER A 329 60.04 -19.51 -3.39
N LEU A 330 59.86 -19.13 -4.66
CA LEU A 330 58.83 -18.20 -5.09
C LEU A 330 57.43 -18.85 -5.08
N LEU A 331 57.33 -20.13 -5.45
CA LEU A 331 56.09 -20.93 -5.32
C LEU A 331 55.69 -21.13 -3.85
N ILE A 332 56.65 -21.39 -2.96
CA ILE A 332 56.41 -21.53 -1.52
C ILE A 332 55.97 -20.20 -0.91
N LEU A 333 56.54 -19.07 -1.34
CA LEU A 333 56.11 -17.74 -0.91
C LEU A 333 54.69 -17.42 -1.38
N ILE A 334 54.35 -17.72 -2.64
CA ILE A 334 52.99 -17.55 -3.17
C ILE A 334 52.00 -18.46 -2.42
N LEU A 335 52.33 -19.73 -2.21
CA LEU A 335 51.50 -20.68 -1.45
C LEU A 335 51.30 -20.24 0.01
N ASN A 336 52.35 -19.77 0.69
CA ASN A 336 52.26 -19.27 2.06
C ASN A 336 51.47 -17.96 2.15
N SER A 337 51.55 -17.09 1.13
CA SER A 337 50.79 -15.84 1.08
C SER A 337 49.31 -16.11 0.84
N ILE A 338 48.99 -17.05 -0.05
CA ILE A 338 47.63 -17.55 -0.30
C ILE A 338 47.08 -18.21 0.97
N PHE A 339 47.88 -19.02 1.68
CA PHE A 339 47.47 -19.66 2.94
C PHE A 339 47.22 -18.64 4.07
N PHE A 340 48.05 -17.59 4.18
CA PHE A 340 47.86 -16.51 5.15
C PHE A 340 46.58 -15.70 4.86
N LEU A 341 46.31 -15.41 3.58
CA LEU A 341 45.08 -14.77 3.13
C LEU A 341 43.85 -15.65 3.39
N PHE A 342 43.94 -16.96 3.14
CA PHE A 342 42.87 -17.92 3.44
C PHE A 342 42.57 -18.01 4.93
N LYS A 343 43.61 -17.98 5.78
CA LYS A 343 43.48 -17.98 7.24
C LYS A 343 42.89 -16.67 7.79
N TYR A 344 43.19 -15.53 7.16
CA TYR A 344 42.60 -14.23 7.51
C TYR A 344 41.11 -14.13 7.13
N LEU A 345 40.69 -14.86 6.10
CA LEU A 345 39.31 -14.88 5.59
C LEU A 345 38.39 -15.86 6.33
N SER A 346 38.93 -16.91 6.95
CA SER A 346 38.13 -18.03 7.42
C SER A 346 37.65 -17.93 8.87
N ASP A 347 38.09 -16.96 9.67
CA ASP A 347 37.77 -16.95 11.11
C ASP A 347 37.78 -15.52 11.70
N LYS A 348 36.64 -14.82 11.68
CA LYS A 348 36.48 -13.48 12.27
C LYS A 348 36.50 -13.50 13.81
N GLU A 349 36.21 -14.63 14.46
CA GLU A 349 36.14 -14.71 15.93
C GLU A 349 37.51 -14.90 16.61
N LYS A 350 38.52 -15.45 15.91
CA LYS A 350 39.88 -15.63 16.48
C LYS A 350 40.81 -14.42 16.34
N LEU A 351 40.35 -13.34 15.71
CA LEU A 351 41.14 -12.13 15.43
C LEU A 351 41.45 -11.31 16.70
N ASN A 352 40.65 -11.47 17.77
CA ASN A 352 40.88 -10.79 19.05
C ASN A 352 41.75 -11.59 20.04
N ALA A 353 41.87 -12.91 19.87
CA ALA A 353 42.62 -13.78 20.80
C ALA A 353 44.13 -13.88 20.50
N THR A 354 44.63 -13.27 19.43
CA THR A 354 46.05 -13.34 19.03
C THR A 354 46.59 -11.97 18.61
N LYS A 355 46.43 -10.95 19.46
CA LYS A 355 47.05 -9.63 19.26
C LYS A 355 48.54 -9.59 19.62
N ASN A 356 49.04 -10.50 20.46
CA ASN A 356 50.39 -10.42 21.02
C ASN A 356 51.41 -11.45 20.53
N SER A 357 51.05 -12.43 19.69
CA SER A 357 51.98 -13.45 19.18
C SER A 357 52.39 -13.27 17.71
N THR A 358 51.90 -12.24 17.03
CA THR A 358 51.99 -12.09 15.56
C THR A 358 53.04 -11.06 15.12
N LEU A 359 53.66 -10.32 16.05
CA LEU A 359 54.71 -9.34 15.74
C LEU A 359 56.12 -9.94 15.57
N GLN A 360 56.39 -11.15 16.08
CA GLN A 360 57.74 -11.76 15.99
C GLN A 360 57.99 -12.58 14.71
N TYR A 361 56.96 -12.99 13.97
CA TYR A 361 57.11 -13.72 12.70
C TYR A 361 57.05 -12.82 11.45
N SER A 362 56.53 -11.60 11.58
CA SER A 362 56.47 -10.62 10.49
C SER A 362 57.85 -10.01 10.16
N THR A 363 58.67 -9.71 11.17
CA THR A 363 59.95 -9.01 11.00
C THR A 363 61.01 -9.87 10.29
N SER A 364 61.06 -11.18 10.57
CA SER A 364 62.01 -12.11 9.93
C SER A 364 61.64 -12.49 8.49
N ALA A 365 60.35 -12.46 8.14
CA ALA A 365 59.86 -12.62 6.78
C ALA A 365 60.14 -11.38 5.92
N PHE A 366 59.96 -10.18 6.49
CA PHE A 366 60.21 -8.91 5.80
C PHE A 366 61.70 -8.69 5.49
N THR A 367 62.60 -9.07 6.40
CA THR A 367 64.05 -8.98 6.18
C THR A 367 64.57 -9.98 5.15
N LYS A 368 64.00 -11.20 5.09
CA LYS A 368 64.28 -12.19 4.04
C LYS A 368 63.66 -11.80 2.70
N MET A 369 62.51 -11.12 2.71
CA MET A 369 61.88 -10.57 1.52
C MET A 369 62.73 -9.44 0.90
N LYS A 370 63.29 -8.54 1.72
CA LYS A 370 64.16 -7.43 1.27
C LYS A 370 65.46 -7.92 0.62
N SER A 371 66.07 -8.99 1.13
CA SER A 371 67.30 -9.57 0.56
C SER A 371 67.06 -10.38 -0.73
N ILE A 372 65.90 -11.00 -0.87
CA ILE A 372 65.50 -11.69 -2.11
C ILE A 372 65.08 -10.68 -3.19
N PHE A 373 64.42 -9.58 -2.80
CA PHE A 373 64.04 -8.49 -3.70
C PHE A 373 65.27 -7.71 -4.18
N SER A 374 66.31 -7.52 -3.35
CA SER A 374 67.54 -6.81 -3.76
C SER A 374 68.41 -7.59 -4.77
N LEU A 375 68.35 -8.93 -4.78
CA LEU A 375 69.10 -9.79 -5.72
C LEU A 375 68.43 -9.99 -7.11
N MET A 376 67.21 -9.50 -7.31
CA MET A 376 66.48 -9.70 -8.57
C MET A 376 66.76 -8.60 -9.61
N ARG A 377 67.04 -9.01 -10.86
CA ARG A 377 67.11 -8.10 -12.03
C ARG A 377 65.82 -7.27 -12.16
N GLY A 378 65.94 -5.98 -12.46
CA GLY A 378 64.86 -4.99 -12.40
C GLY A 378 63.52 -5.42 -13.00
N ARG A 379 63.53 -6.11 -14.15
CA ARG A 379 62.31 -6.58 -14.83
C ARG A 379 61.43 -7.54 -14.01
N TYR A 380 62.01 -8.35 -13.13
CA TYR A 380 61.24 -9.31 -12.32
C TYR A 380 60.56 -8.67 -11.10
N LYS A 381 61.06 -7.51 -10.64
CA LYS A 381 60.42 -6.72 -9.57
C LYS A 381 59.06 -6.18 -10.01
N TYR A 382 58.99 -5.66 -11.24
CA TYR A 382 57.75 -5.15 -11.81
C TYR A 382 56.69 -6.24 -11.98
N ILE A 383 57.07 -7.45 -12.39
CA ILE A 383 56.14 -8.58 -12.54
C ILE A 383 55.52 -8.98 -11.19
N ILE A 384 56.31 -9.01 -10.11
CA ILE A 384 55.80 -9.36 -8.77
C ILE A 384 54.87 -8.27 -8.23
N ILE A 385 55.21 -6.98 -8.44
CA ILE A 385 54.35 -5.86 -8.05
C ILE A 385 53.01 -5.92 -8.79
N ILE A 386 53.03 -6.14 -10.10
CA ILE A 386 51.82 -6.30 -10.93
C ILE A 386 50.98 -7.49 -10.44
N PHE A 387 51.63 -8.62 -10.09
CA PHE A 387 50.93 -9.78 -9.57
C PHE A 387 50.24 -9.49 -8.23
N ILE A 388 50.91 -8.79 -7.29
CA ILE A 388 50.32 -8.40 -6.01
C ILE A 388 49.13 -7.45 -6.21
N PHE A 389 49.26 -6.45 -7.10
CA PHE A 389 48.16 -5.55 -7.44
C PHE A 389 46.98 -6.30 -8.10
N SER A 390 47.24 -7.28 -8.95
CA SER A 390 46.19 -8.15 -9.53
C SER A 390 45.46 -8.96 -8.46
N VAL A 391 46.19 -9.59 -7.53
CA VAL A 391 45.58 -10.36 -6.43
C VAL A 391 44.75 -9.44 -5.53
N PHE A 392 45.25 -8.23 -5.23
CA PHE A 392 44.52 -7.24 -4.44
C PHE A 392 43.26 -6.75 -5.17
N GLY A 393 43.33 -6.53 -6.50
CA GLY A 393 42.18 -6.16 -7.32
C GLY A 393 41.11 -7.24 -7.37
N ILE A 394 41.50 -8.52 -7.50
CA ILE A 394 40.59 -9.66 -7.43
C ILE A 394 39.94 -9.74 -6.03
N PHE A 395 40.73 -9.55 -4.98
CA PHE A 395 40.23 -9.58 -3.61
C PHE A 395 39.21 -8.47 -3.32
N TYR A 396 39.50 -7.23 -3.74
CA TYR A 396 38.57 -6.11 -3.66
C TYR A 396 37.28 -6.39 -4.43
N ASN A 397 37.39 -6.97 -5.64
CA ASN A 397 36.23 -7.29 -6.48
C ASN A 397 35.34 -8.39 -5.85
N ILE A 398 35.94 -9.45 -5.28
CA ILE A 398 35.20 -10.50 -4.56
C ILE A 398 34.47 -9.92 -3.35
N ASN A 399 35.13 -9.06 -2.56
CA ASN A 399 34.51 -8.48 -1.37
C ASN A 399 33.38 -7.51 -1.73
N LYS A 400 33.56 -6.72 -2.81
CA LYS A 400 32.53 -5.84 -3.36
C LYS A 400 31.34 -6.64 -3.90
N SER A 401 31.60 -7.72 -4.64
CA SER A 401 30.55 -8.59 -5.19
C SER A 401 29.74 -9.29 -4.09
N ASN A 402 30.37 -9.72 -3.00
CA ASN A 402 29.65 -10.29 -1.85
C ASN A 402 28.78 -9.25 -1.13
N GLN A 403 29.24 -8.00 -1.02
CA GLN A 403 28.43 -6.92 -0.46
C GLN A 403 27.25 -6.54 -1.37
N GLU A 404 27.48 -6.45 -2.68
CA GLU A 404 26.43 -6.22 -3.68
C GLU A 404 25.38 -7.35 -3.63
N LYS A 405 25.81 -8.61 -3.45
CA LYS A 405 24.91 -9.75 -3.30
C LYS A 405 24.07 -9.68 -2.02
N LEU A 406 24.69 -9.41 -0.87
CA LEU A 406 23.98 -9.26 0.40
C LEU A 406 22.98 -8.09 0.39
N ALA A 407 23.35 -6.97 -0.25
CA ALA A 407 22.45 -5.84 -0.44
C ALA A 407 21.27 -6.19 -1.36
N ALA A 408 21.53 -6.93 -2.45
CA ALA A 408 20.49 -7.42 -3.34
C ALA A 408 19.54 -8.41 -2.65
N GLU A 409 20.06 -9.32 -1.81
CA GLU A 409 19.25 -10.25 -1.00
C GLU A 409 18.34 -9.50 -0.02
N LYS A 410 18.87 -8.50 0.70
CA LYS A 410 18.06 -7.65 1.59
C LYS A 410 16.98 -6.87 0.83
N LEU A 411 17.32 -6.31 -0.34
CA LEU A 411 16.37 -5.59 -1.17
C LEU A 411 15.27 -6.51 -1.73
N ALA A 412 15.62 -7.74 -2.12
CA ALA A 412 14.66 -8.73 -2.57
C ALA A 412 13.69 -9.12 -1.45
N GLN A 413 14.18 -9.39 -0.25
CA GLN A 413 13.35 -9.67 0.92
C GLN A 413 12.42 -8.50 1.26
N TYR A 414 12.94 -7.27 1.23
CA TYR A 414 12.14 -6.07 1.44
C TYR A 414 11.01 -5.95 0.40
N ASN A 415 11.31 -6.17 -0.89
CA ASN A 415 10.31 -6.10 -1.96
C ASN A 415 9.28 -7.23 -1.88
N GLU A 416 9.67 -8.41 -1.40
CA GLU A 416 8.76 -9.54 -1.16
C GLU A 416 7.78 -9.23 -0.03
N LEU A 417 8.28 -8.71 1.10
CA LEU A 417 7.45 -8.21 2.21
C LEU A 417 6.48 -7.13 1.74
N LYS A 418 6.98 -6.14 0.99
CA LYS A 418 6.19 -5.08 0.40
C LYS A 418 5.05 -5.65 -0.46
N SER A 419 5.38 -6.55 -1.39
CA SER A 419 4.40 -7.17 -2.29
C SER A 419 3.37 -8.02 -1.53
N SER A 420 3.79 -8.72 -0.48
CA SER A 420 2.88 -9.52 0.37
C SER A 420 1.89 -8.62 1.12
N ILE A 421 2.34 -7.48 1.65
CA ILE A 421 1.47 -6.48 2.30
C ILE A 421 0.46 -5.93 1.28
N GLU A 422 0.91 -5.52 0.09
CA GLU A 422 0.03 -5.01 -0.98
C GLU A 422 -1.02 -6.04 -1.39
N GLN A 423 -0.62 -7.30 -1.57
CA GLN A 423 -1.53 -8.39 -1.93
C GLN A 423 -2.60 -8.59 -0.85
N LYS A 424 -2.21 -8.64 0.43
CA LYS A 424 -3.17 -8.83 1.53
C LYS A 424 -4.08 -7.63 1.71
N GLN A 425 -3.59 -6.40 1.52
CA GLN A 425 -4.42 -5.19 1.52
C GLN A 425 -5.47 -5.25 0.41
N ASN A 426 -5.11 -5.69 -0.80
CA ASN A 426 -6.05 -5.84 -1.91
C ASN A 426 -7.06 -6.97 -1.64
N GLN A 427 -6.65 -8.06 -0.99
CA GLN A 427 -7.56 -9.12 -0.55
C GLN A 427 -8.53 -8.63 0.54
N ALA A 428 -8.05 -7.80 1.48
CA ALA A 428 -8.90 -7.21 2.51
C ALA A 428 -9.93 -6.27 1.88
N GLU A 429 -9.49 -5.41 0.94
CA GLU A 429 -10.38 -4.54 0.17
C GLU A 429 -11.43 -5.31 -0.62
N ALA A 430 -11.06 -6.44 -1.23
CA ALA A 430 -12.02 -7.32 -1.89
C ALA A 430 -13.05 -7.89 -0.89
N ASN A 431 -12.62 -8.34 0.29
CA ASN A 431 -13.54 -8.82 1.33
C ASN A 431 -14.53 -7.73 1.76
N LEU A 432 -14.07 -6.49 1.95
CA LEU A 432 -14.93 -5.35 2.25
C LEU A 432 -15.95 -5.10 1.14
N LEU A 433 -15.55 -5.19 -0.13
CA LEU A 433 -16.45 -5.01 -1.28
C LEU A 433 -17.56 -6.08 -1.34
N TYR A 434 -17.30 -7.28 -0.83
CA TYR A 434 -18.26 -8.38 -0.77
C TYR A 434 -18.96 -8.50 0.60
N ASN A 435 -18.85 -7.49 1.48
CA ASN A 435 -19.41 -7.47 2.84
C ASN A 435 -18.96 -8.65 3.72
N ASN A 436 -17.73 -9.12 3.53
CA ASN A 436 -17.11 -10.15 4.38
C ASN A 436 -16.17 -9.52 5.41
N ASP A 437 -16.75 -8.86 6.41
CA ASP A 437 -16.01 -8.13 7.43
C ASP A 437 -15.09 -9.04 8.26
N ASP A 438 -15.55 -10.26 8.58
CA ASP A 438 -14.75 -11.24 9.34
C ASP A 438 -13.49 -11.66 8.57
N GLY A 439 -13.63 -11.95 7.27
CA GLY A 439 -12.48 -12.26 6.40
C GLY A 439 -11.52 -11.08 6.23
N ALA A 440 -12.04 -9.84 6.24
CA ALA A 440 -11.18 -8.64 6.25
C ALA A 440 -10.43 -8.50 7.58
N LYS A 441 -11.08 -8.75 8.72
CA LYS A 441 -10.45 -8.72 10.05
C LYS A 441 -9.30 -9.71 10.18
N GLU A 442 -9.46 -10.94 9.68
CA GLU A 442 -8.37 -11.94 9.65
C GLU A 442 -7.16 -11.42 8.86
N LEU A 443 -7.39 -10.82 7.69
CA LEU A 443 -6.32 -10.25 6.87
C LEU A 443 -5.65 -9.05 7.53
N PHE A 444 -6.37 -8.22 8.30
CA PHE A 444 -5.76 -7.11 9.04
C PHE A 444 -4.74 -7.58 10.07
N ILE A 445 -4.99 -8.72 10.73
CA ILE A 445 -4.03 -9.32 11.66
C ILE A 445 -2.77 -9.72 10.90
N GLU A 446 -2.90 -10.42 9.78
CA GLU A 446 -1.77 -10.84 8.96
C GLU A 446 -0.98 -9.65 8.37
N ILE A 447 -1.66 -8.57 7.96
CA ILE A 447 -1.00 -7.34 7.48
C ILE A 447 -0.21 -6.70 8.60
N ARG A 448 -0.75 -6.64 9.83
CA ARG A 448 -0.07 -6.08 10.99
C ARG A 448 1.19 -6.90 11.33
N ASP A 449 1.09 -8.23 11.34
CA ASP A 449 2.24 -9.11 11.57
C ASP A 449 3.35 -8.89 10.52
N LEU A 450 2.97 -8.68 9.25
CA LEU A 450 3.95 -8.36 8.21
C LEU A 450 4.57 -6.97 8.38
N LEU A 451 3.77 -5.96 8.75
CA LEU A 451 4.23 -4.60 9.03
C LEU A 451 5.25 -4.57 10.18
N ASP A 452 5.03 -5.35 11.24
CA ASP A 452 5.95 -5.47 12.37
C ASP A 452 7.33 -6.01 11.97
N THR A 453 7.40 -6.76 10.85
CA THR A 453 8.65 -7.30 10.29
C THR A 453 9.25 -6.43 9.19
N LEU A 454 8.56 -5.37 8.73
CA LEU A 454 9.02 -4.52 7.63
C LEU A 454 10.17 -3.61 8.11
N PRO A 455 11.37 -3.67 7.49
CA PRO A 455 12.49 -2.80 7.87
C PRO A 455 12.18 -1.30 7.68
N GLN A 456 12.66 -0.45 8.60
CA GLN A 456 12.47 1.02 8.62
C GLN A 456 13.80 1.79 8.80
N GLU A 457 14.88 1.31 8.19
CA GLU A 457 16.23 1.88 8.37
C GLU A 457 16.45 3.16 7.54
N THR A 458 15.77 3.28 6.40
CA THR A 458 15.87 4.45 5.50
C THR A 458 14.59 5.29 5.51
N GLU A 459 14.68 6.55 5.09
CA GLU A 459 13.50 7.42 4.98
C GLU A 459 12.46 6.86 3.99
N GLU A 460 12.91 6.29 2.87
CA GLU A 460 12.03 5.63 1.90
C GLU A 460 11.26 4.44 2.51
N GLN A 461 11.91 3.68 3.39
CA GLN A 461 11.29 2.56 4.10
C GLN A 461 10.26 3.03 5.13
N LYS A 462 10.55 4.11 5.85
CA LYS A 462 9.60 4.73 6.79
C LYS A 462 8.37 5.24 6.07
N THR A 463 8.55 5.98 4.96
CA THR A 463 7.42 6.45 4.15
C THR A 463 6.57 5.30 3.64
N GLN A 464 7.20 4.22 3.15
CA GLN A 464 6.46 3.05 2.68
C GLN A 464 5.69 2.34 3.82
N TYR A 465 6.29 2.26 5.01
CA TYR A 465 5.62 1.74 6.20
C TYR A 465 4.41 2.60 6.57
N ASP A 466 4.57 3.93 6.59
CA ASP A 466 3.50 4.88 6.92
C ASP A 466 2.35 4.80 5.92
N ASP A 467 2.65 4.67 4.61
CA ASP A 467 1.64 4.48 3.56
C ASP A 467 0.82 3.20 3.80
N PHE A 468 1.50 2.08 4.11
CA PHE A 468 0.81 0.82 4.39
C PHE A 468 0.02 0.85 5.68
N TYR A 469 0.58 1.46 6.73
CA TYR A 469 -0.08 1.60 8.02
C TYR A 469 -1.32 2.50 7.90
N THR A 470 -1.24 3.60 7.17
CA THR A 470 -2.36 4.50 6.89
C THR A 470 -3.46 3.76 6.12
N LYS A 471 -3.12 3.07 5.03
CA LYS A 471 -4.08 2.29 4.25
C LYS A 471 -4.73 1.17 5.07
N LEU A 472 -3.97 0.49 5.95
CA LEU A 472 -4.53 -0.52 6.85
C LEU A 472 -5.55 0.11 7.82
N ASN A 473 -5.23 1.25 8.42
CA ASN A 473 -6.16 1.93 9.33
C ASN A 473 -7.42 2.42 8.61
N GLU A 474 -7.31 2.94 7.38
CA GLU A 474 -8.49 3.28 6.57
C GLU A 474 -9.39 2.06 6.30
N GLN A 475 -8.79 0.88 6.07
CA GLN A 475 -9.56 -0.35 5.90
C GLN A 475 -10.21 -0.83 7.20
N ILE A 476 -9.50 -0.71 8.33
CA ILE A 476 -10.04 -0.99 9.67
C ILE A 476 -11.20 -0.06 10.00
N ASP A 477 -11.05 1.23 9.72
CA ASP A 477 -12.07 2.27 9.93
C ASP A 477 -13.36 1.93 9.17
N LYS A 478 -13.27 1.38 7.96
CA LYS A 478 -14.44 0.91 7.18
C LYS A 478 -15.19 -0.22 7.89
N VAL A 479 -14.49 -1.24 8.40
CA VAL A 479 -15.12 -2.35 9.15
C VAL A 479 -15.76 -1.85 10.44
N ARG A 480 -15.09 -0.91 11.10
CA ARG A 480 -15.56 -0.29 12.34
C ARG A 480 -16.63 0.77 12.11
N LYS A 481 -17.01 1.04 10.86
CA LYS A 481 -17.96 2.08 10.47
C LYS A 481 -17.61 3.43 11.11
N VAL A 482 -16.32 3.77 11.07
CA VAL A 482 -15.82 5.07 11.54
C VAL A 482 -16.12 6.11 10.47
N VAL A 483 -16.84 7.14 10.87
CA VAL A 483 -17.02 8.38 10.11
C VAL A 483 -16.09 9.42 10.72
N GLU A 484 -15.16 9.95 9.92
CA GLU A 484 -14.30 11.03 10.40
C GLU A 484 -15.12 12.30 10.61
N ILE A 485 -14.94 12.95 11.75
CA ILE A 485 -15.49 14.29 12.00
C ILE A 485 -14.57 15.30 11.30
N PRO A 486 -14.95 15.88 10.15
CA PRO A 486 -14.13 16.89 9.49
C PRO A 486 -14.08 18.12 10.41
N LEU A 487 -12.88 18.53 10.83
CA LEU A 487 -12.79 19.81 11.53
C LEU A 487 -12.97 20.94 10.53
N SER A 488 -14.06 21.67 10.69
CA SER A 488 -14.22 23.01 10.14
C SER A 488 -13.40 24.02 10.95
N GLU A 489 -13.39 25.27 10.50
CA GLU A 489 -13.04 26.40 11.37
C GLU A 489 -13.97 26.39 12.59
N SER A 490 -13.42 26.74 13.77
CA SER A 490 -14.20 26.90 14.99
C SER A 490 -15.26 27.98 14.78
N MET A 491 -16.50 27.69 15.19
CA MET A 491 -17.62 28.63 15.12
C MET A 491 -17.40 29.83 16.05
N VAL A 492 -16.86 29.55 17.22
CA VAL A 492 -16.50 30.51 18.27
C VAL A 492 -15.45 29.90 19.18
N ASN A 493 -14.51 30.72 19.65
CA ASN A 493 -13.61 30.38 20.73
C ASN A 493 -13.85 31.35 21.89
N PHE A 494 -14.37 30.87 23.01
CA PHE A 494 -14.74 31.72 24.15
C PHE A 494 -13.54 32.40 24.81
N SER A 495 -12.31 31.92 24.56
CA SER A 495 -11.09 32.62 24.95
C SER A 495 -10.90 33.98 24.26
N SER A 496 -11.62 34.25 23.15
CA SER A 496 -11.67 35.59 22.54
C SER A 496 -12.57 36.56 23.31
N VAL A 497 -13.55 36.05 24.07
CA VAL A 497 -14.44 36.85 24.92
C VAL A 497 -13.79 37.08 26.27
N ASN A 498 -13.34 36.01 26.93
CA ASN A 498 -12.56 36.07 28.16
C ASN A 498 -11.30 35.20 28.03
N LYS A 499 -10.11 35.78 28.15
CA LYS A 499 -8.83 35.04 28.02
C LYS A 499 -8.67 33.89 29.01
N ASN A 500 -9.37 33.92 30.13
CA ASN A 500 -9.35 32.88 31.15
C ASN A 500 -10.53 31.91 31.05
N ALA A 501 -11.28 31.94 29.95
CA ALA A 501 -12.44 31.09 29.75
C ALA A 501 -12.09 29.61 29.94
N LYS A 502 -12.96 28.88 30.61
CA LYS A 502 -12.93 27.44 30.84
C LYS A 502 -14.36 26.90 30.81
N VAL A 503 -14.87 26.77 29.60
CA VAL A 503 -16.23 26.28 29.38
C VAL A 503 -16.32 24.80 29.77
N SER A 504 -17.31 24.46 30.59
CA SER A 504 -17.53 23.11 31.11
C SER A 504 -18.67 22.36 30.42
N SER A 505 -19.72 23.07 30.00
CA SER A 505 -20.91 22.44 29.40
C SER A 505 -21.62 23.39 28.45
N ILE A 506 -22.36 22.83 27.50
CA ILE A 506 -23.10 23.59 26.48
C ILE A 506 -24.53 23.09 26.29
N VAL A 507 -25.44 23.99 25.92
CA VAL A 507 -26.81 23.66 25.55
C VAL A 507 -27.37 24.62 24.50
N LEU A 508 -28.25 24.11 23.64
CA LEU A 508 -28.87 24.85 22.55
C LEU A 508 -30.31 25.21 22.92
N LEU A 509 -30.66 26.48 22.77
CA LEU A 509 -32.02 26.99 22.87
C LEU A 509 -32.21 28.10 21.81
N ASP A 510 -33.27 28.01 21.00
CA ASP A 510 -33.66 29.04 20.02
C ASP A 510 -32.48 29.60 19.18
N ASN A 511 -31.62 28.70 18.69
CA ASN A 511 -30.44 29.02 17.87
C ASN A 511 -29.28 29.72 18.60
N ASN A 512 -29.34 29.79 19.93
CA ASN A 512 -28.26 30.23 20.80
C ASN A 512 -27.64 29.05 21.53
N ILE A 513 -26.30 28.98 21.54
CA ILE A 513 -25.54 28.06 22.37
C ILE A 513 -25.17 28.78 23.66
N TYR A 514 -25.69 28.29 24.77
CA TYR A 514 -25.35 28.73 26.12
C TYR A 514 -24.22 27.86 26.64
N ALA A 515 -23.11 28.47 27.02
CA ALA A 515 -21.89 27.79 27.43
C ALA A 515 -21.50 28.22 28.84
N SER A 516 -21.49 27.28 29.78
CA SER A 516 -21.23 27.56 31.20
C SER A 516 -19.74 27.60 31.51
N ASP A 517 -19.30 28.59 32.26
CA ASP A 517 -17.94 28.70 32.80
C ASP A 517 -18.01 28.92 34.32
N PRO A 518 -18.03 27.83 35.11
CA PRO A 518 -18.13 27.93 36.56
C PRO A 518 -16.87 28.52 37.20
N ASP A 519 -15.70 28.40 36.56
CA ASP A 519 -14.43 28.95 37.07
C ASP A 519 -14.40 30.49 36.97
N GLN A 520 -15.18 31.06 36.04
CA GLN A 520 -15.31 32.50 35.83
C GLN A 520 -16.66 33.07 36.27
N ASP A 521 -17.51 32.27 36.92
CA ASP A 521 -18.88 32.64 37.27
C ASP A 521 -19.61 33.32 36.11
N SER A 522 -19.54 32.70 34.92
CA SER A 522 -20.02 33.29 33.67
C SER A 522 -20.82 32.28 32.84
N ILE A 523 -21.78 32.80 32.08
CA ILE A 523 -22.45 32.06 31.01
C ILE A 523 -22.23 32.83 29.71
N TYR A 524 -21.57 32.20 28.75
CA TYR A 524 -21.43 32.74 27.40
C TYR A 524 -22.64 32.38 26.56
N ILE A 525 -23.06 33.29 25.69
CA ILE A 525 -24.16 33.07 24.75
C ILE A 525 -23.58 33.28 23.36
N TYR A 526 -23.69 32.26 22.52
CA TYR A 526 -23.28 32.34 21.11
C TYR A 526 -24.49 32.18 20.20
N ASP A 527 -24.82 33.23 19.46
CA ASP A 527 -25.85 33.20 18.43
C ASP A 527 -25.25 32.62 17.14
N ILE A 528 -25.76 31.48 16.70
CA ILE A 528 -25.27 30.76 15.53
C ILE A 528 -25.48 31.56 14.24
N ASN A 529 -26.58 32.34 14.15
CA ASN A 529 -26.93 33.10 12.96
C ASN A 529 -26.08 34.37 12.82
N SER A 530 -26.01 35.17 13.89
CA SER A 530 -25.25 36.43 13.87
C SER A 530 -23.74 36.20 14.07
N LYS A 531 -23.34 35.02 14.55
CA LYS A 531 -21.97 34.64 14.92
C LYS A 531 -21.39 35.55 16.00
N LEU A 532 -22.23 36.12 16.85
CA LEU A 532 -21.83 36.98 17.95
C LEU A 532 -21.83 36.20 19.25
N ALA A 533 -20.80 36.42 20.06
CA ALA A 533 -20.68 35.88 21.40
C ALA A 533 -20.82 37.01 22.43
N THR A 534 -21.74 36.85 23.37
CA THR A 534 -21.94 37.71 24.54
C THR A 534 -21.70 36.93 25.82
N THR A 535 -21.71 37.61 26.97
CA THR A 535 -21.44 37.01 28.27
C THR A 535 -22.32 37.62 29.34
N ILE A 536 -22.82 36.79 30.25
CA ILE A 536 -23.47 37.21 31.50
C ILE A 536 -22.42 37.08 32.61
N THR A 537 -22.07 38.19 33.28
CA THR A 537 -20.94 38.25 34.23
C THR A 537 -21.27 38.81 35.63
N ASP A 538 -22.48 39.34 35.84
CA ASP A 538 -22.89 39.97 37.11
C ASP A 538 -23.67 38.99 38.00
N ILE A 539 -23.07 37.83 38.25
CA ILE A 539 -23.69 36.74 38.99
C ILE A 539 -23.34 36.90 40.46
N ASN A 540 -24.31 37.28 41.29
CA ASN A 540 -24.11 37.62 42.70
C ASN A 540 -23.70 36.44 43.61
N LYS A 541 -23.46 35.25 43.05
CA LYS A 541 -23.07 34.03 43.75
C LYS A 541 -22.17 33.20 42.84
N SER A 542 -21.13 32.60 43.43
CA SER A 542 -20.26 31.69 42.69
C SER A 542 -20.95 30.36 42.41
N PHE A 543 -20.74 29.83 41.22
CA PHE A 543 -21.39 28.60 40.80
C PHE A 543 -20.75 27.35 41.39
N ASN A 544 -19.44 27.34 41.67
CA ASN A 544 -18.62 26.19 42.06
C ASN A 544 -18.58 25.01 41.05
N ASN A 545 -19.70 24.69 40.41
CA ASN A 545 -19.87 23.69 39.36
C ASN A 545 -21.11 24.06 38.51
N LEU A 546 -21.10 23.79 37.21
CA LEU A 546 -22.29 23.83 36.37
C LEU A 546 -22.27 22.62 35.44
N SER A 547 -23.13 21.67 35.73
CA SER A 547 -23.23 20.39 35.04
C SER A 547 -24.66 20.12 34.62
N SER A 548 -24.84 19.15 33.70
CA SER A 548 -26.15 18.69 33.25
C SER A 548 -27.07 19.83 32.76
N PRO A 549 -26.64 20.64 31.77
CA PRO A 549 -27.48 21.70 31.24
C PRO A 549 -28.72 21.14 30.56
N ILE A 550 -29.89 21.70 30.85
CA ILE A 550 -31.18 21.24 30.33
C ILE A 550 -32.06 22.43 29.97
N VAL A 551 -32.68 22.38 28.80
CA VAL A 551 -33.74 23.30 28.40
C VAL A 551 -35.09 22.77 28.89
N SER A 552 -35.87 23.64 29.50
CA SER A 552 -37.24 23.37 29.92
C SER A 552 -38.25 23.92 28.92
N ASP A 553 -39.48 23.41 28.97
CA ASP A 553 -40.58 23.81 28.08
C ASP A 553 -40.95 25.31 28.21
N ASP A 554 -40.62 25.94 29.35
CA ASP A 554 -40.81 27.38 29.59
C ASP A 554 -39.69 28.25 28.97
N GLY A 555 -38.76 27.66 28.22
CA GLY A 555 -37.61 28.35 27.62
C GLY A 555 -36.50 28.69 28.62
N SER A 556 -36.60 28.24 29.86
CA SER A 556 -35.52 28.41 30.84
C SER A 556 -34.48 27.30 30.74
N ILE A 557 -33.25 27.61 31.17
CA ILE A 557 -32.14 26.67 31.17
C ILE A 557 -31.74 26.36 32.62
N TYR A 558 -31.58 25.08 32.94
CA TYR A 558 -31.25 24.61 34.27
C TYR A 558 -29.89 23.91 34.28
N TRP A 559 -29.09 24.15 35.34
CA TRP A 559 -27.84 23.46 35.63
C TRP A 559 -27.83 22.96 37.06
N TYR A 560 -27.15 21.83 37.30
CA TYR A 560 -26.87 21.33 38.64
C TYR A 560 -25.48 21.79 39.10
N ASN A 561 -25.41 22.36 40.31
CA ASN A 561 -24.18 22.90 40.90
C ASN A 561 -23.69 22.15 42.16
N ASN A 562 -24.02 20.86 42.30
CA ASN A 562 -23.75 20.01 43.47
C ASN A 562 -24.60 20.29 44.72
N GLU A 563 -25.11 21.51 44.90
CA GLU A 563 -25.89 21.89 46.09
C GLU A 563 -27.34 22.24 45.77
N SER A 564 -27.57 22.85 44.60
CA SER A 564 -28.82 23.45 44.17
C SER A 564 -28.94 23.38 42.65
N ILE A 565 -30.02 23.95 42.13
CA ILE A 565 -30.21 24.14 40.70
C ILE A 565 -30.05 25.62 40.36
N ILE A 566 -29.30 25.92 39.32
CA ILE A 566 -29.20 27.26 38.74
C ILE A 566 -30.15 27.32 37.56
N LYS A 567 -31.08 28.26 37.58
CA LYS A 567 -32.04 28.55 36.50
C LYS A 567 -31.64 29.85 35.82
N LEU A 568 -31.51 29.84 34.49
CA LEU A 568 -31.44 31.03 33.66
C LEU A 568 -32.77 31.20 32.94
N ASP A 569 -33.43 32.34 33.14
CA ASP A 569 -34.51 32.77 32.25
C ASP A 569 -33.88 33.37 30.99
N SER A 570 -34.05 32.72 29.86
CA SER A 570 -33.41 33.13 28.60
C SER A 570 -33.96 34.44 28.04
N GLY A 571 -35.18 34.83 28.42
CA GLY A 571 -35.82 36.05 27.94
C GLY A 571 -35.40 37.30 28.71
N SER A 572 -35.23 37.19 30.03
CA SER A 572 -34.74 38.29 30.87
C SER A 572 -33.23 38.28 31.11
N GLU A 573 -32.56 37.17 30.79
CA GLU A 573 -31.17 36.86 31.15
C GLU A 573 -30.91 36.86 32.68
N GLU A 574 -31.98 36.73 33.48
CA GLU A 574 -31.88 36.66 34.94
C GLU A 574 -31.57 35.24 35.42
N ILE A 575 -30.70 35.17 36.43
CA ILE A 575 -30.25 33.91 37.02
C ILE A 575 -30.82 33.76 38.41
N PHE A 576 -31.45 32.61 38.65
CA PHE A 576 -32.07 32.24 39.91
C PHE A 576 -31.41 30.98 40.48
N GLN A 577 -31.28 30.94 41.80
CA GLN A 577 -30.96 29.71 42.51
C GLN A 577 -32.26 29.07 42.98
N VAL A 578 -32.43 27.80 42.66
CA VAL A 578 -33.58 26.98 42.98
C VAL A 578 -33.14 25.93 43.99
N ASP A 579 -33.81 25.90 45.14
CA ASP A 579 -33.49 24.96 46.21
C ASP A 579 -33.77 23.52 45.77
N LEU A 580 -32.88 22.62 46.17
CA LEU A 580 -32.90 21.20 45.84
C LEU A 580 -32.81 20.39 47.13
N ALA A 581 -33.81 19.56 47.41
CA ALA A 581 -33.70 18.55 48.45
C ALA A 581 -32.95 17.32 47.91
N LYS A 582 -32.04 16.72 48.67
CA LYS A 582 -31.32 15.51 48.25
C LYS A 582 -31.03 14.61 49.44
N GLU A 583 -30.79 13.32 49.18
CA GLU A 583 -30.36 12.38 50.21
C GLU A 583 -28.96 12.72 50.74
N ASP A 584 -28.71 12.37 52.00
CA ASP A 584 -27.39 12.51 52.59
C ASP A 584 -26.38 11.61 51.86
N ASN A 585 -25.19 12.15 51.53
CA ASN A 585 -24.16 11.46 50.74
C ASN A 585 -24.58 11.06 49.30
N SER A 586 -25.57 11.71 48.70
CA SER A 586 -25.90 11.50 47.28
C SER A 586 -24.71 11.90 46.38
N ASP A 587 -24.42 11.09 45.36
CA ASP A 587 -23.46 11.41 44.29
C ASP A 587 -24.22 11.52 42.97
N ILE A 588 -24.79 12.71 42.74
CA ILE A 588 -25.59 12.99 41.56
C ILE A 588 -24.68 13.14 40.34
N LYS A 589 -24.83 12.25 39.37
CA LYS A 589 -24.02 12.21 38.15
C LYS A 589 -24.62 12.98 36.99
N ASP A 590 -25.94 12.92 36.84
CA ASP A 590 -26.63 13.59 35.76
C ASP A 590 -28.07 13.93 36.16
N MET A 591 -28.63 14.93 35.47
CA MET A 591 -29.99 15.40 35.62
C MET A 591 -30.64 15.49 34.23
N LYS A 592 -31.94 15.16 34.17
CA LYS A 592 -32.81 15.42 33.01
C LYS A 592 -34.18 15.92 33.47
N ILE A 593 -34.87 16.70 32.65
CA ILE A 593 -36.24 17.12 32.90
C ILE A 593 -37.14 16.40 31.90
N PHE A 594 -38.21 15.77 32.38
CA PHE A 594 -39.21 15.13 31.54
C PHE A 594 -40.60 15.38 32.10
N ASN A 595 -41.54 15.86 31.26
CA ASN A 595 -42.86 16.32 31.69
C ASN A 595 -42.79 17.32 32.85
N ASN A 596 -41.93 18.33 32.71
CA ASN A 596 -41.63 19.35 33.73
C ASN A 596 -41.08 18.80 35.06
N ARG A 597 -40.71 17.53 35.17
CA ARG A 597 -40.18 16.95 36.42
C ARG A 597 -38.69 16.63 36.27
N PRO A 598 -37.83 17.08 37.19
CA PRO A 598 -36.44 16.63 37.23
C PRO A 598 -36.33 15.17 37.64
N TYR A 599 -35.42 14.48 36.96
CA TYR A 599 -34.93 13.15 37.29
C TYR A 599 -33.42 13.26 37.50
N MET A 600 -32.94 12.74 38.62
CA MET A 600 -31.53 12.79 38.98
C MET A 600 -30.99 11.38 39.22
N LEU A 601 -29.86 11.08 38.60
CA LEU A 601 -29.13 9.82 38.76
C LEU A 601 -28.15 9.93 39.93
N ASP A 602 -28.38 9.15 40.99
CA ASP A 602 -27.48 9.03 42.14
C ASP A 602 -26.73 7.70 42.08
N SER A 603 -25.44 7.75 41.73
CA SER A 603 -24.63 6.54 41.62
C SER A 603 -24.31 5.93 42.99
N ASN A 604 -24.12 6.76 44.03
CA ASN A 604 -23.73 6.25 45.35
C ASN A 604 -24.86 5.44 46.00
N ASN A 605 -26.11 5.89 45.83
CA ASN A 605 -27.29 5.19 46.35
C ASN A 605 -27.94 4.24 45.33
N SER A 606 -27.37 4.11 44.13
CA SER A 606 -27.91 3.29 43.03
C SER A 606 -29.40 3.53 42.76
N GLN A 607 -29.78 4.80 42.66
CA GLN A 607 -31.19 5.20 42.56
C GLN A 607 -31.37 6.35 41.57
N ILE A 608 -32.59 6.45 41.03
CA ILE A 608 -33.03 7.60 40.25
C ILE A 608 -34.10 8.31 41.08
N TYR A 609 -33.89 9.59 41.39
CA TYR A 609 -34.86 10.39 42.12
C TYR A 609 -35.70 11.21 41.17
N ARG A 610 -37.02 11.12 41.31
CA ARG A 610 -37.98 11.95 40.60
C ARG A 610 -38.49 13.05 41.51
N TYR A 611 -38.35 14.29 41.07
CA TYR A 611 -38.75 15.49 41.80
C TYR A 611 -40.14 15.98 41.40
N GLU A 612 -40.84 16.59 42.37
CA GLU A 612 -42.07 17.32 42.13
C GLU A 612 -41.77 18.81 41.92
N THR A 613 -42.52 19.45 41.02
CA THR A 613 -42.43 20.91 40.80
C THR A 613 -43.32 21.65 41.78
N GLY A 614 -42.72 22.48 42.62
CA GLY A 614 -43.44 23.43 43.49
C GLY A 614 -43.06 24.89 43.21
N ASP A 615 -43.80 25.82 43.81
CA ASP A 615 -43.61 27.27 43.65
C ASP A 615 -42.22 27.77 44.11
N SER A 616 -41.54 27.01 44.96
CA SER A 616 -40.24 27.35 45.55
C SER A 616 -39.09 26.41 45.13
N GLY A 617 -39.28 25.62 44.07
CA GLY A 617 -38.24 24.72 43.54
C GLY A 617 -38.49 23.22 43.74
N PHE A 618 -37.42 22.46 43.96
CA PHE A 618 -37.40 20.99 43.93
C PHE A 618 -37.23 20.41 45.33
N ALA A 619 -38.16 20.76 46.23
CA ALA A 619 -38.09 20.42 47.65
C ALA A 619 -38.62 19.01 47.99
N GLN A 620 -39.32 18.34 47.08
CA GLN A 620 -39.88 17.01 47.29
C GLN A 620 -39.42 16.06 46.17
N TYR A 621 -39.01 14.85 46.56
CA TYR A 621 -38.60 13.79 45.64
C TYR A 621 -39.08 12.41 46.11
N SER A 622 -39.02 11.45 45.20
CA SER A 622 -39.34 10.04 45.42
C SER A 622 -38.35 9.15 44.67
N THR A 623 -38.07 7.96 45.19
CA THR A 623 -37.36 6.91 44.44
C THR A 623 -38.17 6.52 43.20
N TRP A 624 -37.50 6.32 42.07
CA TRP A 624 -38.16 6.00 40.82
C TRP A 624 -38.02 4.52 40.43
N LEU A 625 -36.90 3.87 40.77
CA LEU A 625 -36.73 2.44 40.54
C LEU A 625 -37.54 1.64 41.57
N ASN A 626 -38.16 0.56 41.10
CA ASN A 626 -38.96 -0.34 41.94
C ASN A 626 -38.15 -1.54 42.46
N GLU A 627 -36.95 -1.74 41.93
CA GLU A 627 -36.07 -2.88 42.22
C GLU A 627 -34.63 -2.42 42.49
N ASP A 628 -33.88 -3.25 43.20
CA ASP A 628 -32.48 -3.00 43.57
C ASP A 628 -31.55 -3.33 42.40
N ILE A 629 -31.15 -2.30 41.66
CA ILE A 629 -30.26 -2.41 40.49
C ILE A 629 -28.97 -1.67 40.81
N ASP A 630 -27.83 -2.28 40.48
CA ASP A 630 -26.53 -1.62 40.66
C ASP A 630 -26.33 -0.52 39.60
N LEU A 631 -26.39 0.75 40.04
CA LEU A 631 -26.07 1.92 39.21
C LEU A 631 -24.80 2.64 39.71
N SER A 632 -23.96 1.95 40.49
CA SER A 632 -22.74 2.53 41.07
C SER A 632 -21.72 3.01 40.03
N LYS A 633 -21.80 2.49 38.80
CA LYS A 633 -20.95 2.87 37.67
C LYS A 633 -21.63 3.78 36.65
N SER A 634 -22.91 4.10 36.86
CA SER A 634 -23.68 4.92 35.94
C SER A 634 -23.27 6.38 36.08
N VAL A 635 -23.07 7.04 34.93
CA VAL A 635 -22.52 8.40 34.83
C VAL A 635 -23.39 9.36 34.03
N ALA A 636 -24.33 8.85 33.23
CA ALA A 636 -25.26 9.69 32.49
C ALA A 636 -26.66 9.08 32.42
N LEU A 637 -27.65 9.96 32.22
CA LEU A 637 -29.07 9.68 32.16
C LEU A 637 -29.68 10.36 30.93
N SER A 638 -30.58 9.68 30.22
CA SER A 638 -31.37 10.28 29.15
C SER A 638 -32.79 9.72 29.12
N ILE A 639 -33.75 10.51 28.65
CA ILE A 639 -35.19 10.19 28.77
C ILE A 639 -35.92 10.50 27.46
N ASP A 640 -36.67 9.52 26.95
CA ASP A 640 -37.60 9.69 25.80
C ASP A 640 -39.03 9.20 26.10
N GLY A 641 -39.30 8.98 27.40
CA GLY A 641 -40.44 8.21 27.90
C GLY A 641 -39.99 6.94 28.61
N ASN A 642 -38.95 6.28 28.08
CA ASN A 642 -38.14 5.36 28.87
C ASN A 642 -36.99 6.13 29.51
N ILE A 643 -36.43 5.60 30.59
CA ILE A 643 -35.19 6.11 31.18
C ILE A 643 -34.05 5.21 30.74
N PHE A 644 -32.99 5.81 30.20
CA PHE A 644 -31.75 5.14 29.87
C PHE A 644 -30.64 5.65 30.79
N THR A 645 -29.82 4.75 31.30
CA THR A 645 -28.59 5.08 32.03
C THR A 645 -27.39 4.53 31.29
N LEU A 646 -26.27 5.23 31.41
CA LEU A 646 -25.00 4.88 30.77
C LEU A 646 -23.93 4.69 31.84
N ASP A 647 -23.23 3.57 31.79
CA ASP A 647 -22.07 3.30 32.63
C ASP A 647 -20.77 3.80 32.00
N THR A 648 -19.73 3.97 32.80
CA THR A 648 -18.37 4.32 32.33
C THR A 648 -17.81 3.34 31.30
N SER A 649 -18.28 2.08 31.28
CA SER A 649 -17.89 1.06 30.29
C SER A 649 -18.64 1.17 28.95
N GLY A 650 -19.58 2.11 28.82
CA GLY A 650 -20.44 2.23 27.64
C GLY A 650 -21.68 1.33 27.67
N GLN A 651 -21.87 0.51 28.70
CA GLN A 651 -23.07 -0.28 28.88
C GLN A 651 -24.28 0.62 29.14
N ILE A 652 -25.39 0.34 28.45
CA ILE A 652 -26.67 1.03 28.64
C ILE A 652 -27.66 0.14 29.38
N ASN A 653 -28.32 0.67 30.40
CA ASN A 653 -29.50 0.06 31.00
C ASN A 653 -30.75 0.85 30.61
N LYS A 654 -31.85 0.14 30.33
CA LYS A 654 -33.14 0.72 29.94
C LYS A 654 -34.19 0.40 30.99
N PHE A 655 -35.00 1.39 31.33
CA PHE A 655 -36.05 1.29 32.33
C PHE A 655 -37.37 1.86 31.83
N LEU A 656 -38.47 1.24 32.22
CA LEU A 656 -39.81 1.72 31.95
C LEU A 656 -40.64 1.67 33.23
N LYS A 657 -41.18 2.82 33.65
CA LYS A 657 -42.02 2.96 34.86
C LYS A 657 -41.37 2.42 36.15
N GLY A 658 -40.04 2.47 36.23
CA GLY A 658 -39.26 2.03 37.39
C GLY A 658 -38.74 0.58 37.34
N ASP A 659 -39.13 -0.19 36.31
CA ASP A 659 -38.68 -1.58 36.13
C ASP A 659 -37.62 -1.66 35.01
N GLN A 660 -36.64 -2.56 35.12
CA GLN A 660 -35.63 -2.82 34.10
C GLN A 660 -36.21 -3.57 32.92
N GLU A 661 -35.92 -3.05 31.73
CA GLU A 661 -36.24 -3.67 30.46
C GLU A 661 -35.01 -4.37 29.88
N ASN A 662 -35.22 -5.48 29.18
CA ASN A 662 -34.13 -6.16 28.51
C ASN A 662 -33.58 -5.30 27.36
N PHE A 663 -32.30 -4.94 27.44
CA PHE A 663 -31.59 -4.16 26.43
C PHE A 663 -30.29 -4.88 26.08
N ILE A 664 -30.19 -5.40 24.86
CA ILE A 664 -29.02 -6.13 24.38
C ILE A 664 -28.27 -5.22 23.42
N GLN A 665 -27.10 -4.76 23.85
CA GLN A 665 -26.25 -3.86 23.09
C GLN A 665 -25.25 -4.65 22.23
N ASP A 666 -25.12 -4.27 20.96
CA ASP A 666 -24.10 -4.80 20.06
C ASP A 666 -22.69 -4.39 20.53
N LEU A 667 -21.71 -5.23 20.25
CA LEU A 667 -20.30 -4.92 20.51
C LEU A 667 -19.79 -3.84 19.54
N VAL A 668 -18.95 -2.95 20.07
CA VAL A 668 -18.27 -1.91 19.30
C VAL A 668 -16.77 -2.05 19.46
N GLU A 669 -16.04 -1.83 18.37
CA GLU A 669 -14.58 -1.87 18.36
C GLU A 669 -13.99 -0.49 17.98
N PRO A 670 -13.03 0.04 18.75
CA PRO A 670 -12.58 -0.45 20.06
C PRO A 670 -13.69 -0.42 21.12
N GLU A 671 -13.56 -1.23 22.18
CA GLU A 671 -14.48 -1.17 23.32
C GLU A 671 -14.57 0.25 23.89
N VAL A 672 -15.73 0.57 24.47
CA VAL A 672 -16.00 1.89 25.04
C VAL A 672 -15.39 1.97 26.43
N GLU A 673 -14.65 3.05 26.70
CA GLU A 673 -14.01 3.26 27.99
C GLU A 673 -14.18 4.72 28.43
N ASN A 674 -14.58 4.95 29.67
CA ASN A 674 -14.83 6.29 30.20
C ASN A 674 -15.89 7.07 29.40
N ALA A 675 -16.98 6.40 29.03
CA ALA A 675 -18.15 7.07 28.47
C ALA A 675 -18.65 8.14 29.45
N ASN A 676 -19.05 9.31 28.95
CA ASN A 676 -19.36 10.46 29.81
C ASN A 676 -20.67 11.20 29.47
N LYS A 677 -21.29 10.95 28.32
CA LYS A 677 -22.60 11.51 27.97
C LYS A 677 -23.47 10.53 27.20
N LEU A 678 -24.76 10.56 27.49
CA LEU A 678 -25.80 9.82 26.77
C LEU A 678 -26.84 10.80 26.21
N ILE A 679 -27.12 10.71 24.92
CA ILE A 679 -28.20 11.44 24.26
C ILE A 679 -29.16 10.42 23.65
N VAL A 680 -30.41 10.42 24.08
CA VAL A 680 -31.47 9.63 23.44
C VAL A 680 -32.31 10.57 22.60
N SER A 681 -32.47 10.23 21.32
CA SER A 681 -33.20 11.07 20.40
C SER A 681 -34.69 11.10 20.73
N GLN A 682 -35.35 12.25 20.58
CA GLN A 682 -36.80 12.34 20.75
C GLN A 682 -37.56 11.98 19.47
N ASN A 683 -36.98 12.30 18.30
CA ASN A 683 -37.65 12.14 17.01
C ASN A 683 -37.22 10.89 16.24
N GLU A 684 -36.02 10.36 16.52
CA GLU A 684 -35.45 9.22 15.80
C GLU A 684 -35.30 7.99 16.71
N ASP A 685 -35.18 6.81 16.10
CA ASP A 685 -34.90 5.55 16.80
C ASP A 685 -33.40 5.39 17.10
N LEU A 686 -32.76 6.43 17.61
CA LEU A 686 -31.32 6.51 17.84
C LEU A 686 -30.98 6.99 19.26
N LEU A 687 -29.81 6.56 19.72
CA LEU A 687 -29.12 7.09 20.89
C LEU A 687 -27.64 7.22 20.59
N TYR A 688 -26.97 8.11 21.32
CA TYR A 688 -25.57 8.45 21.13
C TYR A 688 -24.83 8.43 22.45
N ILE A 689 -23.65 7.81 22.44
CA ILE A 689 -22.70 7.80 23.55
C ILE A 689 -21.53 8.70 23.21
N LEU A 690 -21.15 9.61 24.10
CA LEU A 690 -19.88 10.33 24.02
C LEU A 690 -18.81 9.60 24.83
N GLU A 691 -17.67 9.37 24.18
CA GLU A 691 -16.41 8.96 24.79
C GLU A 691 -15.41 10.10 24.61
N GLY A 692 -15.56 11.14 25.44
CA GLY A 692 -14.89 12.44 25.25
C GLY A 692 -13.37 12.36 25.15
N GLN A 693 -12.72 11.50 25.96
CA GLN A 693 -11.26 11.35 25.96
C GLN A 693 -10.69 10.73 24.68
N LYS A 694 -11.50 10.03 23.89
CA LYS A 694 -11.12 9.47 22.59
C LYS A 694 -11.70 10.27 21.42
N SER A 695 -12.31 11.43 21.67
CA SER A 695 -12.98 12.26 20.67
C SER A 695 -13.94 11.47 19.79
N ARG A 696 -14.69 10.54 20.42
CA ARG A 696 -15.53 9.55 19.73
C ARG A 696 -16.99 9.67 20.18
N ILE A 697 -17.90 9.70 19.23
CA ILE A 697 -19.35 9.66 19.42
C ILE A 697 -19.86 8.37 18.78
N ILE A 698 -20.60 7.54 19.50
CA ILE A 698 -21.02 6.22 19.05
C ILE A 698 -22.53 6.20 18.93
N SER A 699 -23.06 5.82 17.78
CA SER A 699 -24.50 5.75 17.54
C SER A 699 -25.02 4.32 17.61
N PHE A 700 -26.12 4.16 18.34
CA PHE A 700 -26.88 2.92 18.42
C PHE A 700 -28.35 3.21 18.13
N ARG A 701 -29.08 2.17 17.72
CA ARG A 701 -30.54 2.19 17.78
C ARG A 701 -31.01 1.95 19.21
N LYS A 702 -32.25 2.36 19.51
CA LYS A 702 -32.86 2.14 20.84
C LYS A 702 -33.22 0.66 21.12
N ASP A 703 -32.97 -0.23 20.16
CA ASP A 703 -32.98 -1.69 20.33
C ASP A 703 -31.59 -2.29 20.63
N GLY A 704 -30.55 -1.44 20.72
CA GLY A 704 -29.18 -1.82 21.06
C GLY A 704 -28.27 -2.12 19.86
N LYS A 705 -28.79 -2.04 18.61
CA LYS A 705 -27.96 -2.29 17.43
C LYS A 705 -26.95 -1.19 17.15
N PHE A 706 -25.71 -1.56 16.88
CA PHE A 706 -24.65 -0.62 16.50
C PHE A 706 -24.86 -0.10 15.08
N ILE A 707 -24.80 1.22 14.90
CA ILE A 707 -24.94 1.87 13.59
C ILE A 707 -23.58 2.29 13.07
N GLU A 708 -22.95 3.28 13.69
CA GLU A 708 -21.65 3.82 13.28
C GLU A 708 -20.98 4.56 14.45
N GLN A 709 -19.73 4.98 14.26
CA GLN A 709 -19.02 5.82 15.22
C GLN A 709 -18.38 7.01 14.53
N TYR A 710 -18.59 8.21 15.06
CA TYR A 710 -17.96 9.42 14.61
C TYR A 710 -16.69 9.65 15.44
N GLN A 711 -15.55 9.86 14.78
CA GLN A 711 -14.29 10.10 15.50
C GLN A 711 -13.48 11.23 14.85
N SER A 712 -12.89 12.07 15.69
CA SER A 712 -12.01 13.15 15.24
C SER A 712 -10.55 12.78 15.44
N LYS A 713 -9.74 12.92 14.38
CA LYS A 713 -8.27 12.77 14.45
C LYS A 713 -7.54 14.05 14.87
N ASN A 714 -8.20 15.21 14.79
CA ASN A 714 -7.57 16.51 15.08
C ASN A 714 -8.02 17.13 16.41
N LEU A 715 -9.02 16.56 17.09
CA LEU A 715 -9.39 16.96 18.46
C LEU A 715 -8.77 15.99 19.46
N ASN A 716 -8.11 16.54 20.49
CA ASN A 716 -7.52 15.75 21.57
C ASN A 716 -8.59 15.18 22.52
N SER A 717 -9.64 15.95 22.77
CA SER A 717 -10.80 15.55 23.57
C SER A 717 -12.03 16.27 23.06
N ILE A 718 -13.20 15.69 23.36
CA ILE A 718 -14.49 16.36 23.26
C ILE A 718 -15.03 16.50 24.68
N ASP A 719 -15.21 17.74 25.11
CA ASP A 719 -15.58 18.08 26.48
C ASP A 719 -17.10 17.94 26.66
N ASP A 720 -17.88 18.33 25.66
CA ASP A 720 -19.33 18.20 25.64
C ASP A 720 -19.89 18.21 24.20
N ILE A 721 -21.12 17.70 24.00
CA ILE A 721 -21.82 17.70 22.72
C ILE A 721 -23.30 18.09 22.85
N ILE A 722 -23.85 18.72 21.81
CA ILE A 722 -25.29 18.94 21.61
C ILE A 722 -25.70 18.27 20.32
N LEU A 723 -26.86 17.61 20.32
CA LEU A 723 -27.52 17.12 19.11
C LEU A 723 -28.64 18.09 18.71
N ASP A 724 -28.50 18.73 17.56
CA ASP A 724 -29.59 19.37 16.84
C ASP A 724 -30.21 18.33 15.90
N GLU A 725 -31.34 17.75 16.32
CA GLU A 725 -32.03 16.69 15.56
C GLU A 725 -32.65 17.20 14.27
N GLU A 726 -33.15 18.45 14.26
CA GLU A 726 -33.81 19.03 13.09
C GLU A 726 -32.81 19.21 11.94
N ASN A 727 -31.63 19.72 12.25
CA ASN A 727 -30.56 19.96 11.28
C ASN A 727 -29.55 18.81 11.17
N LYS A 728 -29.75 17.70 11.89
CA LYS A 728 -28.81 16.56 11.96
C LYS A 728 -27.36 17.01 12.18
N THR A 729 -27.18 17.85 13.19
CA THR A 729 -25.89 18.49 13.46
C THR A 729 -25.48 18.27 14.91
N PHE A 730 -24.24 17.85 15.12
CA PHE A 730 -23.59 17.92 16.42
C PHE A 730 -22.88 19.27 16.59
N TYR A 731 -23.16 19.94 17.70
CA TYR A 731 -22.27 21.00 18.20
C TYR A 731 -21.33 20.41 19.23
N ILE A 732 -20.04 20.56 19.00
CA ILE A 732 -18.98 19.89 19.74
C ILE A 732 -18.18 20.95 20.50
N LEU A 733 -18.14 20.85 21.82
CA LEU A 733 -17.26 21.64 22.67
C LEU A 733 -15.91 20.92 22.78
N SER A 734 -14.83 21.62 22.44
CA SER A 734 -13.47 21.19 22.71
C SER A 734 -12.58 22.39 22.97
N ASN A 735 -11.93 22.43 24.14
CA ASN A 735 -10.94 23.45 24.51
C ASN A 735 -11.48 24.88 24.29
N ASN A 736 -12.61 25.20 24.93
CA ASN A 736 -13.33 26.47 24.83
C ASN A 736 -13.81 26.86 23.42
N SER A 737 -13.76 25.95 22.46
CA SER A 737 -14.20 26.19 21.09
C SER A 737 -15.40 25.34 20.75
N ILE A 738 -16.32 25.92 19.97
CA ILE A 738 -17.46 25.19 19.40
C ILE A 738 -17.18 24.86 17.95
N TYR A 739 -17.40 23.60 17.59
CA TYR A 739 -17.35 23.10 16.22
C TYR A 739 -18.74 22.58 15.83
N SER A 740 -19.07 22.65 14.55
CA SER A 740 -20.28 22.03 13.99
C SER A 740 -19.91 20.83 13.13
N PHE A 741 -20.64 19.73 13.29
CA PHE A 741 -20.54 18.55 12.45
C PHE A 741 -21.92 18.10 12.00
N ALA A 742 -22.23 18.30 10.72
CA ALA A 742 -23.46 17.81 10.11
C ALA A 742 -23.25 16.41 9.52
N PHE A 743 -24.20 15.49 9.75
CA PHE A 743 -24.10 14.07 9.37
C PHE A 743 -25.29 13.55 8.57
#